data_AF-A0A935WF64-F1
#
_entry.id   AF-A0A935WF64-F1
#
_cell.length_a   1.000
_cell.length_b   1.000
_cell.length_c   1.000
_cell.angle_alpha   90.00
_cell.angle_beta   90.00
_cell.angle_gamma   90.00
#
_symmetry.space_group_name_H-M   'P 1'
#
loop_
_entity.id
_entity.type
_entity.pdbx_description
1 polymer ?
#
loop_
_entity_poly.entity_id
_entity_poly.type
_entity_poly.pdbx_seq_one_letter_code
_entity_poly.pdbx_strand_id
1 'polypeptide(L)'
;MQGQAAWGPVPVAPAVSVPPPARAAVAVIGGGYTGLACARAVARAGGDVVLLEREGIGHGASSRNAGFVLPGFQAGIGTLLRLAGPEGARELFQDSLDAVTLVERLTAEEGIACGWQRPGYLYLAAKPRHLAHLEAEQQVLRRHLGYETLLLDRAALRRELGSDQYHGALLEPLAGTLDPRRYLDGLAAAARRAGASLHEGAEVRGIRRAGAGYQLETPAGTVQADQVVVATNGYTGRLHSWVTRRVVSVGSFMVATAPLPPALRQQLFPTGRCCADTRRLLRYFRLTDDGRLLFGGRAAFLPGRRGAERGAAAAGAPGGVPGPGGGAGGARLGRAAGGAGHRAAAPRPHPGRRALRPGLRRPRRGECHLARRPAGSGSGRPGRLAEARPAAVPGHPVLRRDPVVSPVRRRILPDVRLAPLSPAARPASSEMTVMDRPTAAARLIDDLKSGRLSRRAFVSRATALGLGLSTIGLILTACGKGEEKPAAAAQPGEQLGEMEKELNIYNWSDYIAEDTIPNFEKEFGVKVTYDTFESNEEMVAKLQAGASGYDLVVPSNYIVPVMVAGGLVAPLARSYLTNLGNLAPTFVNPVFDPGNTYSIAYQWGTTGYAYRTDKIQNPPDSWSIFLDPKYKGKMTQMDDMRDVIGAWLRYRGKSLNSTVEAELQAAKADALASKKNLKAYISAPVKGQLVSGDVWIAQLWNGDTAQAKKEQPNLGYILPKEGCTIWTDSLMIPKTAPHKRAAHEFINYVLRPEVGAAISNFTGYGSPNQASMAAMETPVPYPTAEEFQRLEYQKDLGEAGALWDQIWTEIKSA
;
A
#
# COMPACT_ATOMS: atom_id res chain seq x y z
N MET A 1 -12.95 -26.33 4.38
CA MET A 1 -12.47 -26.27 5.76
C MET A 1 -12.89 -24.93 6.35
N GLN A 2 -13.41 -24.89 7.58
CA GLN A 2 -13.36 -23.67 8.38
C GLN A 2 -11.97 -23.63 9.04
N GLY A 3 -11.17 -22.62 8.74
CA GLY A 3 -9.80 -22.52 9.25
C GLY A 3 -9.80 -22.04 10.70
N GLN A 4 -9.21 -22.83 11.61
CA GLN A 4 -8.81 -22.31 12.92
C GLN A 4 -7.66 -21.31 12.73
N ALA A 5 -7.60 -20.25 13.55
CA ALA A 5 -6.46 -19.33 13.52
C ALA A 5 -5.20 -20.02 14.07
N ALA A 6 -4.02 -19.56 13.62
CA ALA A 6 -2.74 -20.23 13.87
C ALA A 6 -2.41 -20.45 15.36
N TRP A 7 -2.97 -19.62 16.24
CA TRP A 7 -2.75 -19.62 17.70
C TRP A 7 -4.00 -20.06 18.49
N GLY A 8 -4.86 -20.88 17.88
CA GLY A 8 -6.11 -21.35 18.48
C GLY A 8 -7.32 -20.44 18.20
N PRO A 9 -8.46 -20.64 18.90
CA PRO A 9 -9.68 -19.89 18.66
C PRO A 9 -9.54 -18.40 19.04
N VAL A 10 -10.19 -17.54 18.26
CA VAL A 10 -10.24 -16.09 18.52
C VAL A 10 -10.96 -15.82 19.85
N PRO A 11 -10.44 -14.95 20.74
CA PRO A 11 -11.15 -14.53 21.94
C PRO A 11 -12.52 -13.90 21.62
N VAL A 12 -13.53 -14.30 22.39
CA VAL A 12 -14.92 -13.80 22.31
C VAL A 12 -15.30 -13.29 23.71
N ALA A 13 -16.09 -12.23 23.79
CA ALA A 13 -16.58 -11.70 25.06
C ALA A 13 -17.42 -12.77 25.81
N PRO A 14 -17.44 -12.75 27.16
CA PRO A 14 -18.36 -13.58 27.92
C PRO A 14 -19.82 -13.21 27.62
N ALA A 15 -20.72 -14.21 27.57
CA ALA A 15 -22.13 -14.01 27.25
C ALA A 15 -22.89 -13.11 28.27
N VAL A 16 -22.33 -12.96 29.47
CA VAL A 16 -22.76 -11.98 30.48
C VAL A 16 -21.55 -11.08 30.75
N SER A 17 -21.66 -9.80 30.39
CA SER A 17 -20.63 -8.80 30.72
C SER A 17 -20.79 -8.34 32.17
N VAL A 18 -19.70 -8.31 32.93
CA VAL A 18 -19.67 -7.74 34.28
C VAL A 18 -19.56 -6.22 34.16
N PRO A 19 -20.54 -5.44 34.68
CA PRO A 19 -20.50 -3.98 34.59
C PRO A 19 -19.18 -3.40 35.11
N PRO A 20 -18.62 -2.37 34.43
CA PRO A 20 -17.42 -1.71 34.92
C PRO A 20 -17.72 -0.90 36.20
N PRO A 21 -16.73 -0.67 37.08
CA PRO A 21 -16.89 0.18 38.25
C PRO A 21 -17.29 1.60 37.86
N ALA A 22 -18.13 2.25 38.67
CA ALA A 22 -18.63 3.60 38.41
C ALA A 22 -17.53 4.68 38.40
N ARG A 23 -16.40 4.41 39.06
CA ARG A 23 -15.18 5.23 39.02
C ARG A 23 -13.93 4.34 39.00
N ALA A 24 -12.87 4.80 38.35
CA ALA A 24 -11.49 4.39 38.55
C ALA A 24 -10.56 5.63 38.59
N ALA A 25 -9.31 5.50 39.03
CA ALA A 25 -8.32 6.57 38.83
C ALA A 25 -7.84 6.61 37.36
N VAL A 26 -7.54 5.44 36.76
CA VAL A 26 -7.15 5.32 35.34
C VAL A 26 -8.09 4.38 34.58
N ALA A 27 -8.59 4.82 33.42
CA ALA A 27 -9.32 3.96 32.49
C ALA A 27 -8.50 3.67 31.22
N VAL A 28 -8.22 2.39 30.97
CA VAL A 28 -7.49 1.90 29.79
C VAL A 28 -8.49 1.28 28.81
N ILE A 29 -8.45 1.68 27.54
CA ILE A 29 -9.40 1.21 26.52
C ILE A 29 -8.67 0.32 25.50
N GLY A 30 -9.08 -0.94 25.41
CA GLY A 30 -8.52 -1.95 24.51
C GLY A 30 -7.60 -2.96 25.21
N GLY A 31 -8.00 -4.23 25.22
CA GLY A 31 -7.30 -5.39 25.79
C GLY A 31 -6.20 -5.95 24.89
N GLY A 32 -5.44 -5.08 24.22
CA GLY A 32 -4.22 -5.44 23.49
C GLY A 32 -2.97 -5.36 24.37
N TYR A 33 -1.80 -5.73 23.84
CA TYR A 33 -0.52 -5.70 24.58
C TYR A 33 -0.28 -4.38 25.32
N THR A 34 -0.44 -3.24 24.64
CA THR A 34 -0.26 -1.90 25.21
C THR A 34 -1.20 -1.64 26.38
N GLY A 35 -2.47 -2.03 26.27
CA GLY A 35 -3.46 -1.84 27.32
C GLY A 35 -3.19 -2.72 28.54
N LEU A 36 -2.89 -4.01 28.32
CA LEU A 36 -2.57 -4.95 29.40
C LEU A 36 -1.26 -4.58 30.12
N ALA A 37 -0.23 -4.15 29.39
CA ALA A 37 1.02 -3.70 29.97
C ALA A 37 0.84 -2.39 30.76
N CYS A 38 0.04 -1.45 30.27
CA CYS A 38 -0.32 -0.23 30.97
C CYS A 38 -1.11 -0.53 32.26
N ALA A 39 -2.17 -1.34 32.18
CA ALA A 39 -2.98 -1.74 33.33
C ALA A 39 -2.14 -2.47 34.40
N ARG A 40 -1.27 -3.40 34.00
CA ARG A 40 -0.29 -4.03 34.90
C ARG A 40 0.63 -2.99 35.57
N ALA A 41 1.16 -2.03 34.81
CA ALA A 41 2.11 -1.04 35.32
C ALA A 41 1.47 -0.10 36.35
N VAL A 42 0.25 0.39 36.07
CA VAL A 42 -0.51 1.24 37.02
C VAL A 42 -0.88 0.45 38.28
N ALA A 43 -1.41 -0.77 38.13
CA ALA A 43 -1.78 -1.60 39.28
C ALA A 43 -0.57 -2.00 40.14
N ARG A 44 0.58 -2.37 39.53
CA ARG A 44 1.84 -2.62 40.25
C ARG A 44 2.40 -1.39 40.99
N ALA A 45 1.99 -0.18 40.62
CA ALA A 45 2.33 1.05 41.33
C ALA A 45 1.31 1.40 42.44
N GLY A 46 0.33 0.54 42.71
CA GLY A 46 -0.76 0.78 43.66
C GLY A 46 -1.87 1.68 43.11
N GLY A 47 -1.88 1.97 41.80
CA GLY A 47 -2.89 2.79 41.16
C GLY A 47 -4.15 1.99 40.81
N ASP A 48 -5.31 2.55 41.14
CA ASP A 48 -6.62 2.03 40.75
C ASP A 48 -6.83 2.17 39.22
N VAL A 49 -7.04 1.03 38.56
CA VAL A 49 -7.12 0.97 37.09
C VAL A 49 -8.14 -0.05 36.60
N VAL A 50 -9.00 0.43 35.70
CA VAL A 50 -9.96 -0.37 34.94
C VAL A 50 -9.50 -0.49 33.48
N LEU A 51 -9.57 -1.69 32.92
CA LEU A 51 -9.42 -1.92 31.49
C LEU A 51 -10.77 -2.31 30.87
N LEU A 52 -11.11 -1.68 29.75
CA LEU A 52 -12.37 -1.84 29.03
C LEU A 52 -12.09 -2.36 27.62
N GLU A 53 -12.51 -3.59 27.32
CA GLU A 53 -12.43 -4.22 26.00
C GLU A 53 -13.86 -4.53 25.49
N ARG A 54 -14.14 -4.18 24.22
CA ARG A 54 -15.43 -4.42 23.57
C ARG A 54 -15.68 -5.91 23.35
N GLU A 55 -14.64 -6.64 22.98
CA GLU A 55 -14.70 -8.05 22.65
C GLU A 55 -14.20 -8.91 23.83
N GLY A 56 -13.62 -10.09 23.55
CA GLY A 56 -12.72 -10.76 24.51
C GLY A 56 -11.31 -10.16 24.46
N ILE A 57 -10.56 -10.25 25.56
CA ILE A 57 -9.19 -9.74 25.65
C ILE A 57 -8.32 -10.35 24.55
N GLY A 58 -7.59 -9.50 23.83
CA GLY A 58 -6.75 -9.89 22.70
C GLY A 58 -7.47 -10.26 21.41
N HIS A 59 -8.80 -10.09 21.29
CA HIS A 59 -9.56 -10.36 20.06
C HIS A 59 -8.93 -9.72 18.82
N GLY A 60 -8.34 -8.53 18.93
CA GLY A 60 -7.68 -7.81 17.83
C GLY A 60 -6.39 -8.48 17.30
N ALA A 61 -5.41 -7.65 16.93
CA ALA A 61 -4.16 -8.15 16.34
C ALA A 61 -3.20 -8.79 17.36
N SER A 62 -3.32 -8.47 18.66
CA SER A 62 -2.35 -8.92 19.69
C SER A 62 -2.29 -10.44 19.88
N SER A 63 -3.39 -11.19 19.71
CA SER A 63 -3.33 -12.67 19.75
C SER A 63 -3.13 -13.32 18.37
N ARG A 64 -3.10 -12.54 17.28
CA ARG A 64 -3.24 -13.03 15.88
C ARG A 64 -2.11 -12.62 14.93
N ASN A 65 -1.03 -12.04 15.44
CA ASN A 65 0.16 -11.64 14.67
C ASN A 65 1.19 -12.78 14.55
N ALA A 66 2.31 -12.55 13.85
CA ALA A 66 3.36 -13.55 13.64
C ALA A 66 4.19 -13.90 14.90
N GLY A 67 4.00 -13.17 16.00
CA GLY A 67 4.80 -13.28 17.22
C GLY A 67 6.24 -12.80 17.02
N PHE A 68 6.46 -11.78 16.18
CA PHE A 68 7.76 -11.13 15.98
C PHE A 68 7.90 -9.96 16.98
N VAL A 69 9.09 -9.77 17.54
CA VAL A 69 9.42 -8.66 18.44
C VAL A 69 10.72 -8.02 17.94
N LEU A 70 10.58 -6.93 17.18
CA LEU A 70 11.67 -6.30 16.43
C LEU A 70 11.96 -4.89 16.99
N PRO A 71 13.23 -4.44 17.02
CA PRO A 71 13.55 -3.02 17.21
C PRO A 71 13.29 -2.22 15.91
N GLY A 72 13.35 -0.89 16.01
CA GLY A 72 13.14 0.04 14.91
C GLY A 72 11.67 0.36 14.62
N PHE A 73 11.45 1.14 13.55
CA PHE A 73 10.14 1.67 13.14
C PHE A 73 9.91 1.51 11.64
N GLN A 74 8.66 1.28 11.23
CA GLN A 74 8.27 1.16 9.82
C GLN A 74 8.63 2.39 8.96
N ALA A 75 8.79 3.57 9.55
CA ALA A 75 9.18 4.80 8.83
C ALA A 75 10.63 4.78 8.29
N GLY A 76 11.48 3.88 8.79
CA GLY A 76 12.91 3.83 8.50
C GLY A 76 13.70 4.95 9.21
N ILE A 77 14.94 4.65 9.62
CA ILE A 77 15.76 5.58 10.41
C ILE A 77 16.00 6.92 9.70
N GLY A 78 16.16 6.91 8.37
CA GLY A 78 16.30 8.12 7.56
C GLY A 78 15.10 9.08 7.67
N THR A 79 13.90 8.58 7.98
CA THR A 79 12.70 9.42 8.20
C THR A 79 12.65 9.96 9.62
N LEU A 80 13.02 9.16 10.63
CA LEU A 80 13.15 9.64 12.02
C LEU A 80 14.17 10.78 12.11
N LEU A 81 15.31 10.65 11.43
CA LEU A 81 16.33 11.70 11.33
C LEU A 81 15.81 13.02 10.73
N ARG A 82 14.82 12.98 9.82
CA ARG A 82 14.18 14.18 9.25
C ARG A 82 13.09 14.77 10.16
N LEU A 83 12.39 13.94 10.95
CA LEU A 83 11.24 14.37 11.76
C LEU A 83 11.63 14.79 13.18
N ALA A 84 12.64 14.16 13.78
CA ALA A 84 13.05 14.33 15.18
C ALA A 84 14.53 14.76 15.33
N GLY A 85 15.24 14.98 14.21
CA GLY A 85 16.67 15.28 14.21
C GLY A 85 17.55 14.09 14.65
N PRO A 86 18.88 14.29 14.74
CA PRO A 86 19.82 13.22 15.11
C PRO A 86 19.65 12.68 16.54
N GLU A 87 19.20 13.52 17.47
CA GLU A 87 19.07 13.15 18.89
C GLU A 87 17.73 12.46 19.17
N GLY A 88 16.60 13.06 18.77
CA GLY A 88 15.29 12.42 18.88
C GLY A 88 15.18 11.12 18.07
N ALA A 89 15.93 10.97 16.96
CA ALA A 89 16.02 9.71 16.24
C ALA A 89 16.82 8.62 17.00
N ARG A 90 17.76 8.99 17.88
CA ARG A 90 18.44 8.05 18.80
C ARG A 90 17.54 7.67 19.96
N GLU A 91 16.88 8.64 20.58
CA GLU A 91 15.94 8.42 21.69
C GLU A 91 14.82 7.45 21.27
N LEU A 92 14.14 7.75 20.15
CA LEU A 92 13.11 6.86 19.60
C LEU A 92 13.66 5.46 19.27
N PHE A 93 14.86 5.36 18.69
CA PHE A 93 15.44 4.05 18.41
C PHE A 93 15.80 3.30 19.70
N GLN A 94 16.26 3.98 20.74
CA GLN A 94 16.50 3.39 22.05
C GLN A 94 15.19 2.92 22.70
N ASP A 95 14.10 3.67 22.63
CA ASP A 95 12.77 3.23 23.08
C ASP A 95 12.38 1.88 22.42
N SER A 96 12.75 1.68 21.15
CA SER A 96 12.47 0.42 20.44
C SER A 96 13.35 -0.75 20.91
N LEU A 97 14.59 -0.50 21.32
CA LEU A 97 15.48 -1.51 21.93
C LEU A 97 15.02 -1.86 23.36
N ASP A 98 14.59 -0.84 24.11
CA ASP A 98 14.05 -0.97 25.46
C ASP A 98 12.69 -1.67 25.44
N ALA A 99 11.89 -1.51 24.39
CA ALA A 99 10.65 -2.26 24.17
C ALA A 99 10.89 -3.76 23.94
N VAL A 100 11.90 -4.15 23.15
CA VAL A 100 12.32 -5.57 23.00
C VAL A 100 12.75 -6.13 24.35
N THR A 101 13.53 -5.36 25.11
CA THR A 101 14.04 -5.74 26.43
C THR A 101 12.94 -5.77 27.50
N LEU A 102 11.91 -4.92 27.38
CA LEU A 102 10.70 -4.93 28.21
C LEU A 102 9.89 -6.21 27.98
N VAL A 103 9.73 -6.67 26.73
CA VAL A 103 9.02 -7.93 26.45
C VAL A 103 9.71 -9.10 27.14
N GLU A 104 11.03 -9.26 26.95
CA GLU A 104 11.83 -10.30 27.62
C GLU A 104 11.69 -10.22 29.14
N ARG A 105 11.90 -9.02 29.71
CA ARG A 105 11.80 -8.80 31.16
C ARG A 105 10.41 -9.13 31.69
N LEU A 106 9.33 -8.76 30.98
CA LEU A 106 7.97 -9.12 31.35
C LEU A 106 7.75 -10.64 31.32
N THR A 107 8.28 -11.37 30.33
CA THR A 107 8.15 -12.84 30.30
C THR A 107 8.85 -13.51 31.47
N ALA A 108 9.98 -12.98 31.92
CA ALA A 108 10.72 -13.47 33.09
C ALA A 108 10.07 -13.06 34.42
N GLU A 109 9.74 -11.77 34.62
CA GLU A 109 9.11 -11.25 35.84
C GLU A 109 7.77 -11.93 36.16
N GLU A 110 7.01 -12.31 35.13
CA GLU A 110 5.64 -12.82 35.26
C GLU A 110 5.51 -14.33 35.00
N GLY A 111 6.62 -15.03 34.70
CA GLY A 111 6.63 -16.48 34.42
C GLY A 111 5.83 -16.87 33.18
N ILE A 112 5.77 -16.00 32.16
CA ILE A 112 4.87 -16.19 31.01
C ILE A 112 5.45 -17.23 30.05
N ALA A 113 4.82 -18.41 29.99
CA ALA A 113 5.22 -19.55 29.17
C ALA A 113 4.91 -19.39 27.66
N CYS A 114 5.24 -18.24 27.07
CA CYS A 114 5.00 -17.92 25.65
C CYS A 114 6.14 -18.33 24.71
N GLY A 115 7.09 -19.16 25.16
CA GLY A 115 8.20 -19.62 24.32
C GLY A 115 9.08 -18.48 23.77
N TRP A 116 9.38 -17.48 24.61
CA TRP A 116 10.27 -16.38 24.25
C TRP A 116 11.66 -16.89 23.82
N GLN A 117 12.13 -16.39 22.68
CA GLN A 117 13.45 -16.67 22.13
C GLN A 117 14.00 -15.40 21.46
N ARG A 118 15.33 -15.23 21.45
CA ARG A 118 16.03 -14.23 20.62
C ARG A 118 16.74 -14.91 19.43
N PRO A 119 16.01 -15.42 18.40
CA PRO A 119 16.67 -15.99 17.23
C PRO A 119 17.22 -14.91 16.29
N GLY A 120 16.88 -13.62 16.45
CA GLY A 120 17.18 -12.58 15.48
C GLY A 120 16.28 -12.65 14.24
N TYR A 121 16.34 -11.58 13.43
CA TYR A 121 15.47 -11.32 12.28
C TYR A 121 16.27 -11.11 11.00
N LEU A 122 15.87 -11.78 9.92
CA LEU A 122 16.42 -11.59 8.58
C LEU A 122 15.49 -10.73 7.74
N TYR A 123 15.96 -9.55 7.31
CA TYR A 123 15.31 -8.76 6.26
C TYR A 123 15.91 -9.13 4.91
N LEU A 124 15.15 -9.85 4.08
CA LEU A 124 15.65 -10.61 2.93
C LEU A 124 15.65 -9.79 1.63
N ALA A 125 16.78 -9.76 0.91
CA ALA A 125 16.94 -9.06 -0.37
C ALA A 125 16.30 -9.84 -1.53
N ALA A 126 15.08 -9.45 -1.92
CA ALA A 126 14.28 -10.11 -2.97
C ALA A 126 14.71 -9.73 -4.41
N LYS A 127 15.64 -8.77 -4.56
CA LYS A 127 16.30 -8.36 -5.81
C LYS A 127 17.72 -7.88 -5.49
N PRO A 128 18.71 -7.90 -6.42
CA PRO A 128 20.08 -7.45 -6.12
C PRO A 128 20.13 -6.00 -5.61
N ARG A 129 19.36 -5.10 -6.24
CA ARG A 129 19.24 -3.69 -5.84
C ARG A 129 18.66 -3.49 -4.42
N HIS A 130 17.97 -4.49 -3.86
CA HIS A 130 17.48 -4.42 -2.48
C HIS A 130 18.59 -4.72 -1.48
N LEU A 131 19.60 -5.54 -1.85
CA LEU A 131 20.76 -5.76 -0.98
C LEU A 131 21.58 -4.48 -0.81
N ALA A 132 21.81 -3.73 -1.89
CA ALA A 132 22.46 -2.42 -1.84
C ALA A 132 21.66 -1.39 -1.01
N HIS A 133 20.33 -1.50 -0.96
CA HIS A 133 19.50 -0.67 -0.08
C HIS A 133 19.68 -1.07 1.39
N LEU A 134 19.67 -2.37 1.71
CA LEU A 134 19.94 -2.89 3.05
C LEU A 134 21.34 -2.52 3.56
N GLU A 135 22.34 -2.53 2.68
CA GLU A 135 23.69 -2.05 2.97
C GLU A 135 23.70 -0.55 3.28
N ALA A 136 22.93 0.27 2.54
CA ALA A 136 22.76 1.69 2.87
C ALA A 136 22.05 1.89 4.22
N GLU A 137 21.02 1.11 4.53
CA GLU A 137 20.34 1.15 5.85
C GLU A 137 21.29 0.77 6.99
N GLN A 138 22.07 -0.32 6.83
CA GLN A 138 23.13 -0.71 7.77
C GLN A 138 24.11 0.44 8.02
N GLN A 139 24.59 1.09 6.96
CA GLN A 139 25.51 2.23 7.06
C GLN A 139 24.88 3.44 7.79
N VAL A 140 23.58 3.70 7.61
CA VAL A 140 22.89 4.80 8.32
C VAL A 140 22.69 4.48 9.79
N LEU A 141 22.23 3.26 10.14
CA LEU A 141 22.13 2.79 11.52
C LEU A 141 23.49 2.91 12.24
N ARG A 142 24.55 2.42 11.60
CA ARG A 142 25.91 2.45 12.13
C ARG A 142 26.45 3.87 12.32
N ARG A 143 26.31 4.75 11.32
CA ARG A 143 26.84 6.13 11.35
C ARG A 143 26.10 7.04 12.33
N HIS A 144 24.78 6.95 12.41
CA HIS A 144 23.97 7.92 13.17
C HIS A 144 23.66 7.45 14.59
N LEU A 145 23.53 6.13 14.80
CA LEU A 145 23.13 5.53 16.08
C LEU A 145 24.25 4.71 16.76
N GLY A 146 25.35 4.41 16.06
CA GLY A 146 26.35 3.43 16.53
C GLY A 146 25.84 1.98 16.54
N TYR A 147 24.73 1.71 15.87
CA TYR A 147 24.02 0.43 15.95
C TYR A 147 24.50 -0.57 14.89
N GLU A 148 24.98 -1.73 15.33
CA GLU A 148 25.57 -2.77 14.47
C GLU A 148 24.53 -3.84 14.08
N THR A 149 24.35 -4.02 12.78
CA THR A 149 23.58 -5.12 12.16
C THR A 149 24.45 -5.84 11.14
N LEU A 150 24.17 -7.11 10.85
CA LEU A 150 25.05 -7.95 10.02
C LEU A 150 24.50 -8.11 8.60
N LEU A 151 25.15 -7.47 7.62
CA LEU A 151 24.86 -7.70 6.21
C LEU A 151 25.38 -9.09 5.79
N LEU A 152 24.51 -9.90 5.19
CA LEU A 152 24.79 -11.26 4.74
C LEU A 152 24.70 -11.33 3.22
N ASP A 153 25.78 -11.79 2.56
CA ASP A 153 25.72 -12.21 1.17
C ASP A 153 24.91 -13.53 1.00
N ARG A 154 24.70 -13.98 -0.23
CA ARG A 154 23.94 -15.21 -0.54
C ARG A 154 24.56 -16.50 0.02
N ALA A 155 25.89 -16.58 0.14
CA ALA A 155 26.60 -17.73 0.70
C ALA A 155 26.63 -17.69 2.25
N ALA A 156 26.56 -16.50 2.85
CA ALA A 156 26.33 -16.32 4.27
C ALA A 156 24.88 -16.66 4.66
N LEU A 157 23.89 -16.12 3.94
CA LEU A 157 22.46 -16.34 4.17
C LEU A 157 22.08 -17.83 4.15
N ARG A 158 22.68 -18.64 3.27
CA ARG A 158 22.49 -20.11 3.22
C ARG A 158 22.79 -20.85 4.54
N ARG A 159 23.55 -20.24 5.47
CA ARG A 159 23.83 -20.82 6.80
C ARG A 159 22.76 -20.46 7.84
N GLU A 160 21.94 -19.44 7.56
CA GLU A 160 20.89 -18.94 8.45
C GLU A 160 19.49 -19.38 7.99
N LEU A 161 19.28 -19.51 6.67
CA LEU A 161 18.02 -19.85 6.03
C LEU A 161 18.27 -20.80 4.85
N GLY A 162 17.55 -21.92 4.82
CA GLY A 162 17.61 -22.93 3.75
C GLY A 162 16.87 -22.52 2.47
N SER A 163 17.14 -21.32 1.94
CA SER A 163 16.47 -20.78 0.75
C SER A 163 17.42 -20.03 -0.19
N ASP A 164 17.42 -20.46 -1.45
CA ASP A 164 18.21 -19.86 -2.52
C ASP A 164 17.53 -18.65 -3.20
N GLN A 165 16.28 -18.31 -2.84
CA GLN A 165 15.47 -17.31 -3.55
C GLN A 165 15.90 -15.85 -3.34
N TYR A 166 16.86 -15.60 -2.45
CA TYR A 166 17.25 -14.26 -2.01
C TYR A 166 18.72 -13.97 -2.35
N HIS A 167 19.04 -12.70 -2.56
CA HIS A 167 20.38 -12.25 -2.96
C HIS A 167 21.34 -12.01 -1.78
N GLY A 168 20.78 -11.95 -0.58
CA GLY A 168 21.44 -11.63 0.68
C GLY A 168 20.38 -11.16 1.69
N ALA A 169 20.82 -10.68 2.86
CA ALA A 169 19.93 -10.19 3.90
C ALA A 169 20.62 -9.16 4.80
N LEU A 170 19.84 -8.41 5.57
CA LEU A 170 20.31 -7.75 6.79
C LEU A 170 19.82 -8.55 7.99
N LEU A 171 20.75 -8.99 8.85
CA LEU A 171 20.45 -9.67 10.11
C LEU A 171 20.42 -8.65 11.25
N GLU A 172 19.25 -8.53 11.85
CA GLU A 172 18.96 -7.83 13.09
C GLU A 172 19.12 -8.82 14.27
N PRO A 173 20.18 -8.69 15.10
CA PRO A 173 20.56 -9.71 16.07
C PRO A 173 19.75 -9.69 17.38
N LEU A 174 19.11 -8.58 17.75
CA LEU A 174 18.40 -8.41 19.01
C LEU A 174 16.93 -8.83 18.94
N ALA A 175 16.37 -8.97 17.73
CA ALA A 175 14.99 -9.38 17.49
C ALA A 175 14.64 -10.73 18.13
N GLY A 176 13.43 -10.78 18.70
CA GLY A 176 12.86 -11.94 19.37
C GLY A 176 11.61 -12.51 18.70
N THR A 177 11.19 -13.67 19.18
CA THR A 177 9.90 -14.28 18.83
C THR A 177 9.22 -14.90 20.06
N LEU A 178 7.89 -14.97 20.03
CA LEU A 178 7.05 -15.58 21.07
C LEU A 178 5.72 -16.10 20.49
N ASP A 179 5.04 -17.00 21.19
CA ASP A 179 3.61 -17.26 20.97
C ASP A 179 2.80 -16.03 21.44
N PRO A 180 2.16 -15.28 20.51
CA PRO A 180 1.49 -14.03 20.82
C PRO A 180 0.21 -14.22 21.65
N ARG A 181 -0.44 -15.40 21.56
CA ARG A 181 -1.62 -15.71 22.36
C ARG A 181 -1.22 -15.99 23.80
N ARG A 182 -0.25 -16.90 24.03
CA ARG A 182 0.27 -17.20 25.37
C ARG A 182 0.89 -15.96 26.03
N TYR A 183 1.54 -15.08 25.26
CA TYR A 183 2.09 -13.84 25.81
C TYR A 183 0.97 -12.89 26.28
N LEU A 184 -0.08 -12.72 25.49
CA LEU A 184 -1.25 -11.92 25.85
C LEU A 184 -2.01 -12.50 27.06
N ASP A 185 -2.29 -13.81 27.07
CA ASP A 185 -3.01 -14.46 28.16
C ASP A 185 -2.22 -14.33 29.48
N GLY A 186 -0.89 -14.48 29.42
CA GLY A 186 0.01 -14.25 30.56
C GLY A 186 0.06 -12.78 31.01
N LEU A 187 0.05 -11.83 30.08
CA LEU A 187 -0.07 -10.39 30.39
C LEU A 187 -1.39 -10.04 31.08
N ALA A 188 -2.50 -10.66 30.66
CA ALA A 188 -3.81 -10.46 31.29
C ALA A 188 -3.87 -11.08 32.70
N ALA A 189 -3.26 -12.25 32.90
CA ALA A 189 -3.08 -12.84 34.22
C ALA A 189 -2.18 -11.97 35.12
N ALA A 190 -1.10 -11.41 34.59
CA ALA A 190 -0.22 -10.48 35.29
C ALA A 190 -0.94 -9.19 35.73
N ALA A 191 -1.71 -8.57 34.84
CA ALA A 191 -2.50 -7.39 35.17
C ALA A 191 -3.56 -7.69 36.24
N ARG A 192 -4.29 -8.82 36.14
CA ARG A 192 -5.25 -9.25 37.16
C ARG A 192 -4.59 -9.53 38.51
N ARG A 193 -3.44 -10.22 38.56
CA ARG A 193 -2.68 -10.45 39.82
C ARG A 193 -2.11 -9.17 40.43
N ALA A 194 -1.81 -8.15 39.61
CA ALA A 194 -1.37 -6.84 40.07
C ALA A 194 -2.51 -5.97 40.65
N GLY A 195 -3.77 -6.35 40.46
CA GLY A 195 -4.95 -5.63 40.96
C GLY A 195 -5.77 -4.88 39.90
N ALA A 196 -5.42 -4.97 38.60
CA ALA A 196 -6.18 -4.30 37.55
C ALA A 196 -7.53 -4.99 37.25
N SER A 197 -8.62 -4.22 37.24
CA SER A 197 -9.96 -4.75 36.90
C SER A 197 -10.14 -4.79 35.38
N LEU A 198 -10.18 -5.98 34.78
CA LEU A 198 -10.28 -6.14 33.31
C LEU A 198 -11.68 -6.60 32.91
N HIS A 199 -12.41 -5.77 32.17
CA HIS A 199 -13.79 -6.00 31.72
C HIS A 199 -13.86 -6.29 30.21
N GLU A 200 -14.53 -7.39 29.88
CA GLU A 200 -14.76 -7.89 28.52
C GLU A 200 -16.25 -7.71 28.16
N GLY A 201 -16.55 -7.39 26.90
CA GLY A 201 -17.88 -6.90 26.48
C GLY A 201 -18.14 -5.41 26.79
N ALA A 202 -17.18 -4.70 27.40
CA ALA A 202 -17.29 -3.32 27.85
C ALA A 202 -16.93 -2.31 26.74
N GLU A 203 -17.79 -2.19 25.72
CA GLU A 203 -17.60 -1.21 24.65
C GLU A 203 -17.57 0.22 25.19
N VAL A 204 -16.47 0.96 25.03
CA VAL A 204 -16.51 2.43 25.21
C VAL A 204 -16.99 3.08 23.92
N ARG A 205 -18.10 3.82 24.02
CA ARG A 205 -18.77 4.49 22.89
C ARG A 205 -18.44 5.98 22.78
N GLY A 206 -18.09 6.61 23.89
CA GLY A 206 -17.74 8.02 23.96
C GLY A 206 -16.84 8.31 25.17
N ILE A 207 -15.99 9.32 25.02
CA ILE A 207 -15.16 9.88 26.09
C ILE A 207 -15.50 11.38 26.14
N ARG A 208 -15.92 11.88 27.30
CA ARG A 208 -16.12 13.32 27.56
C ARG A 208 -15.22 13.77 28.68
N ARG A 209 -14.86 15.05 28.69
CA ARG A 209 -14.16 15.66 29.84
C ARG A 209 -15.18 16.05 30.90
N ALA A 210 -14.92 15.69 32.16
CA ALA A 210 -15.81 15.89 33.30
C ALA A 210 -15.01 16.51 34.46
N GLY A 211 -15.13 17.83 34.63
CA GLY A 211 -14.33 18.58 35.60
C GLY A 211 -12.82 18.48 35.28
N ALA A 212 -12.04 17.96 36.24
CA ALA A 212 -10.62 17.72 36.06
C ALA A 212 -10.33 16.48 35.18
N GLY A 213 -11.15 15.42 35.31
CA GLY A 213 -11.00 14.13 34.66
C GLY A 213 -11.98 13.91 33.49
N TYR A 214 -12.48 12.68 33.37
CA TYR A 214 -13.22 12.17 32.21
C TYR A 214 -14.42 11.31 32.63
N GLN A 215 -15.40 11.22 31.73
CA GLN A 215 -16.51 10.28 31.77
C GLN A 215 -16.50 9.44 30.49
N LEU A 216 -16.52 8.12 30.64
CA LEU A 216 -16.57 7.14 29.57
C LEU A 216 -17.97 6.52 29.51
N GLU A 217 -18.55 6.42 28.32
CA GLU A 217 -19.87 5.81 28.11
C GLU A 217 -19.74 4.36 27.64
N THR A 218 -20.43 3.44 28.32
CA THR A 218 -20.54 2.02 27.91
C THR A 218 -22.01 1.58 27.85
N PRO A 219 -22.34 0.47 27.17
CA PRO A 219 -23.69 -0.12 27.19
C PRO A 219 -24.22 -0.45 28.59
N ALA A 220 -23.33 -0.69 29.57
CA ALA A 220 -23.67 -1.07 30.94
C ALA A 220 -23.71 0.12 31.92
N GLY A 221 -23.40 1.35 31.47
CA GLY A 221 -23.34 2.55 32.30
C GLY A 221 -22.12 3.41 32.03
N THR A 222 -21.91 4.45 32.85
CA THR A 222 -20.78 5.38 32.71
C THR A 222 -19.69 5.13 33.74
N VAL A 223 -18.44 5.17 33.32
CA VAL A 223 -17.25 5.12 34.18
C VAL A 223 -16.67 6.53 34.31
N GLN A 224 -16.45 7.01 35.52
CA GLN A 224 -15.63 8.22 35.76
C GLN A 224 -14.15 7.81 35.88
N ALA A 225 -13.24 8.57 35.27
CA ALA A 225 -11.81 8.31 35.34
C ALA A 225 -11.01 9.62 35.41
N ASP A 226 -10.02 9.68 36.30
CA ASP A 226 -9.16 10.87 36.42
C ASP A 226 -8.19 10.97 35.22
N GLN A 227 -7.76 9.83 34.67
CA GLN A 227 -7.00 9.73 33.41
C GLN A 227 -7.54 8.64 32.47
N VAL A 228 -7.31 8.79 31.16
CA VAL A 228 -7.75 7.83 30.12
C VAL A 228 -6.61 7.49 29.15
N VAL A 229 -6.40 6.20 28.89
CA VAL A 229 -5.40 5.68 27.95
C VAL A 229 -6.11 4.93 26.81
N VAL A 230 -5.95 5.39 25.57
CA VAL A 230 -6.58 4.80 24.39
C VAL A 230 -5.59 3.84 23.70
N ALA A 231 -5.71 2.53 23.99
CA ALA A 231 -4.81 1.47 23.51
C ALA A 231 -5.41 0.63 22.35
N THR A 232 -6.45 1.14 21.67
CA THR A 232 -7.27 0.42 20.69
C THR A 232 -6.63 0.20 19.30
N ASN A 233 -5.51 0.86 18.99
CA ASN A 233 -4.80 0.71 17.70
C ASN A 233 -5.77 0.90 16.49
N GLY A 234 -5.67 0.09 15.43
CA GLY A 234 -6.56 0.12 14.25
C GLY A 234 -8.04 -0.22 14.52
N TYR A 235 -8.44 -0.50 15.77
CA TYR A 235 -9.82 -0.82 16.15
C TYR A 235 -10.56 0.35 16.83
N THR A 236 -9.93 1.53 16.92
CA THR A 236 -10.46 2.73 17.59
C THR A 236 -11.82 3.22 17.08
N GLY A 237 -12.16 2.94 15.81
CA GLY A 237 -13.46 3.33 15.25
C GLY A 237 -13.71 4.84 15.31
N ARG A 238 -14.83 5.25 15.92
CA ARG A 238 -15.21 6.67 16.12
C ARG A 238 -14.88 7.23 17.51
N LEU A 239 -14.23 6.44 18.38
CA LEU A 239 -14.06 6.76 19.80
C LEU A 239 -13.30 8.07 20.07
N HIS A 240 -12.29 8.39 19.25
CA HIS A 240 -11.52 9.63 19.39
C HIS A 240 -11.05 10.17 18.04
N SER A 241 -11.60 11.31 17.62
CA SER A 241 -11.47 11.85 16.26
C SER A 241 -10.02 12.11 15.81
N TRP A 242 -9.12 12.47 16.74
CA TRP A 242 -7.70 12.66 16.43
C TRP A 242 -7.02 11.36 15.96
N VAL A 243 -7.41 10.22 16.53
CA VAL A 243 -6.89 8.88 16.18
C VAL A 243 -7.58 8.37 14.92
N THR A 244 -8.90 8.51 14.82
CA THR A 244 -9.69 8.10 13.65
C THR A 244 -9.17 8.73 12.36
N ARG A 245 -8.74 9.99 12.39
CA ARG A 245 -8.14 10.71 11.23
C ARG A 245 -6.70 10.30 10.89
N ARG A 246 -6.08 9.38 11.64
CA ARG A 246 -4.64 9.05 11.53
C ARG A 246 -4.32 7.55 11.44
N VAL A 247 -5.27 6.68 11.74
CA VAL A 247 -5.04 5.22 11.81
C VAL A 247 -6.00 4.48 10.89
N VAL A 248 -5.46 3.88 9.83
CA VAL A 248 -6.19 3.00 8.91
C VAL A 248 -5.92 1.53 9.29
N SER A 249 -6.97 0.73 9.42
CA SER A 249 -6.84 -0.71 9.68
C SER A 249 -6.62 -1.47 8.37
N VAL A 250 -5.50 -2.21 8.27
CA VAL A 250 -5.13 -2.98 7.07
C VAL A 250 -5.06 -4.46 7.42
N GLY A 251 -5.79 -5.29 6.68
CA GLY A 251 -5.77 -6.74 6.83
C GLY A 251 -4.40 -7.35 6.53
N SER A 252 -4.00 -8.32 7.36
CA SER A 252 -2.82 -9.17 7.15
C SER A 252 -3.24 -10.60 7.44
N PHE A 253 -2.88 -11.51 6.55
CA PHE A 253 -3.29 -12.91 6.63
C PHE A 253 -2.08 -13.80 6.85
N MET A 254 -2.29 -14.89 7.58
CA MET A 254 -1.27 -15.85 7.99
C MET A 254 -1.85 -17.25 7.91
N VAL A 255 -1.07 -18.16 7.33
CA VAL A 255 -1.33 -19.61 7.34
C VAL A 255 -0.26 -20.30 8.19
N ALA A 256 -0.65 -21.41 8.79
CA ALA A 256 0.24 -22.31 9.51
C ALA A 256 0.18 -23.69 8.85
N THR A 257 1.34 -24.33 8.70
CA THR A 257 1.42 -25.75 8.34
C THR A 257 1.03 -26.63 9.54
N ALA A 258 0.89 -27.94 9.33
CA ALA A 258 1.05 -28.90 10.42
C ALA A 258 2.52 -28.89 10.91
N PRO A 259 2.83 -29.35 12.14
CA PRO A 259 4.19 -29.46 12.63
C PRO A 259 5.12 -30.19 11.65
N LEU A 260 6.24 -29.55 11.29
CA LEU A 260 7.17 -30.07 10.29
C LEU A 260 8.15 -31.08 10.93
N PRO A 261 8.55 -32.15 10.19
CA PRO A 261 9.55 -33.11 10.65
C PRO A 261 10.85 -32.41 11.11
N PRO A 262 11.50 -32.86 12.21
CA PRO A 262 12.68 -32.20 12.75
C PRO A 262 13.80 -31.95 11.74
N ALA A 263 14.07 -32.93 10.85
CA ALA A 263 15.06 -32.79 9.79
C ALA A 263 14.72 -31.66 8.79
N LEU A 264 13.44 -31.53 8.41
CA LEU A 264 12.97 -30.47 7.52
C LEU A 264 13.01 -29.10 8.20
N ARG A 265 12.72 -29.02 9.50
CA ARG A 265 12.89 -27.79 10.29
C ARG A 265 14.35 -27.33 10.29
N GLN A 266 15.27 -28.24 10.60
CA GLN A 266 16.71 -27.94 10.62
C GLN A 266 17.26 -27.58 9.22
N GLN A 267 16.72 -28.18 8.16
CA GLN A 267 17.07 -27.85 6.78
C GLN A 267 16.58 -26.45 6.37
N LEU A 268 15.35 -26.09 6.71
CA LEU A 268 14.74 -24.82 6.28
C LEU A 268 15.18 -23.63 7.13
N PHE A 269 15.34 -23.79 8.45
CA PHE A 269 15.73 -22.73 9.39
C PHE A 269 16.88 -23.19 10.30
N PRO A 270 18.12 -23.34 9.78
CA PRO A 270 19.24 -23.88 10.55
C PRO A 270 19.53 -23.17 11.88
N THR A 271 19.23 -21.86 11.97
CA THR A 271 19.42 -21.01 13.16
C THR A 271 18.11 -20.39 13.67
N GLY A 272 16.95 -20.88 13.20
CA GLY A 272 15.63 -20.48 13.73
C GLY A 272 15.16 -19.05 13.45
N ARG A 273 15.89 -18.26 12.64
CA ARG A 273 15.61 -16.83 12.38
C ARG A 273 14.15 -16.60 11.98
N CYS A 274 13.53 -15.55 12.54
CA CYS A 274 12.33 -14.99 11.92
C CYS A 274 12.72 -14.20 10.66
N CYS A 275 11.87 -14.19 9.65
CA CYS A 275 12.20 -13.66 8.33
C CYS A 275 11.07 -12.80 7.78
N ALA A 276 11.42 -11.73 7.06
CA ALA A 276 10.52 -11.12 6.09
C ALA A 276 11.30 -10.50 4.91
N ASP A 277 10.64 -10.17 3.81
CA ASP A 277 11.32 -9.76 2.57
C ASP A 277 11.03 -8.34 2.06
N THR A 278 11.99 -7.83 1.29
CA THR A 278 11.98 -6.49 0.66
C THR A 278 11.00 -6.38 -0.53
N ARG A 279 9.79 -6.93 -0.43
CA ARG A 279 8.73 -6.86 -1.47
C ARG A 279 7.65 -5.85 -1.05
N ARG A 280 7.06 -5.10 -2.00
CA ARG A 280 5.94 -4.14 -1.73
C ARG A 280 4.78 -4.83 -0.98
N LEU A 281 4.47 -6.07 -1.37
CA LEU A 281 3.67 -6.99 -0.56
C LEU A 281 4.62 -7.87 0.26
N LEU A 282 4.93 -7.41 1.47
CA LEU A 282 5.78 -8.08 2.46
C LEU A 282 5.34 -9.53 2.69
N ARG A 283 6.25 -10.47 2.47
CA ARG A 283 6.09 -11.86 2.94
C ARG A 283 6.91 -12.04 4.21
N TYR A 284 6.31 -12.59 5.26
CA TYR A 284 6.97 -12.92 6.52
C TYR A 284 6.77 -14.39 6.88
N PHE A 285 7.76 -15.01 7.51
CA PHE A 285 7.70 -16.42 7.91
C PHE A 285 8.66 -16.76 9.06
N ARG A 286 8.29 -17.77 9.86
CA ARG A 286 9.14 -18.37 10.91
C ARG A 286 8.64 -19.76 11.28
N LEU A 287 9.43 -20.52 12.04
CA LEU A 287 8.92 -21.68 12.79
C LEU A 287 8.27 -21.26 14.12
N THR A 288 7.24 -21.98 14.56
CA THR A 288 6.71 -21.97 15.93
C THR A 288 7.53 -22.86 16.86
N ASP A 289 7.29 -22.75 18.16
CA ASP A 289 7.80 -23.68 19.18
C ASP A 289 7.30 -25.11 18.95
N ASP A 290 6.02 -25.27 18.60
CA ASP A 290 5.43 -26.58 18.21
C ASP A 290 5.83 -27.05 16.79
N GLY A 291 6.70 -26.31 16.10
CA GLY A 291 7.38 -26.76 14.88
C GLY A 291 6.60 -26.56 13.57
N ARG A 292 5.50 -25.83 13.56
CA ARG A 292 4.82 -25.39 12.32
C ARG A 292 5.65 -24.30 11.65
N LEU A 293 5.66 -24.29 10.33
CA LEU A 293 5.98 -23.09 9.55
C LEU A 293 4.76 -22.17 9.51
N LEU A 294 4.92 -20.95 10.05
CA LEU A 294 4.05 -19.81 9.80
C LEU A 294 4.49 -19.10 8.53
N PHE A 295 3.54 -18.74 7.69
CA PHE A 295 3.77 -17.89 6.52
C PHE A 295 2.63 -16.88 6.41
N GLY A 296 2.96 -15.60 6.21
CA GLY A 296 1.94 -14.57 6.10
C GLY A 296 2.39 -13.35 5.28
N GLY A 297 1.44 -12.45 5.08
CA GLY A 297 1.63 -11.24 4.29
C GLY A 297 0.30 -10.52 4.06
N ARG A 298 0.33 -9.47 3.23
CA ARG A 298 -0.89 -8.80 2.76
C ARG A 298 -1.53 -9.61 1.63
N ALA A 299 -2.81 -9.92 1.78
CA ALA A 299 -3.70 -10.31 0.69
C ALA A 299 -4.74 -9.19 0.47
N ALA A 300 -5.57 -9.30 -0.56
CA ALA A 300 -6.48 -8.24 -1.01
C ALA A 300 -7.47 -7.76 0.08
N PHE A 301 -7.92 -6.51 -0.06
CA PHE A 301 -8.87 -5.87 0.84
C PHE A 301 -10.27 -6.49 0.69
N LEU A 302 -10.61 -7.44 1.57
CA LEU A 302 -12.00 -7.87 1.74
C LEU A 302 -12.82 -6.74 2.40
N PRO A 303 -13.95 -6.29 1.81
CA PRO A 303 -14.87 -5.38 2.46
C PRO A 303 -15.38 -5.97 3.78
N GLY A 304 -15.46 -5.14 4.83
CA GLY A 304 -15.78 -5.58 6.19
C GLY A 304 -17.19 -6.15 6.33
N ARG A 305 -17.32 -7.49 6.27
CA ARG A 305 -18.60 -8.21 6.43
C ARG A 305 -19.17 -8.12 7.86
N ARG A 306 -19.88 -7.03 8.17
CA ARG A 306 -20.72 -6.89 9.39
C ARG A 306 -21.95 -7.82 9.43
N GLY A 307 -22.16 -8.68 8.43
CA GLY A 307 -23.38 -9.49 8.27
C GLY A 307 -23.26 -11.00 8.50
N ALA A 308 -22.07 -11.56 8.69
CA ALA A 308 -21.87 -13.03 8.64
C ALA A 308 -22.08 -13.76 9.98
N GLU A 309 -21.98 -13.07 11.11
CA GLU A 309 -21.72 -13.72 12.41
C GLU A 309 -22.99 -14.18 13.17
N ARG A 310 -24.19 -13.83 12.69
CA ARG A 310 -25.45 -14.31 13.30
C ARG A 310 -25.88 -15.72 12.87
N GLY A 311 -25.18 -16.36 11.94
CA GLY A 311 -25.55 -17.69 11.41
C GLY A 311 -25.02 -18.90 12.20
N ALA A 312 -24.08 -18.72 13.13
CA ALA A 312 -23.30 -19.82 13.71
C ALA A 312 -23.82 -20.37 15.06
N ALA A 313 -24.88 -19.80 15.64
CA ALA A 313 -25.33 -20.09 17.00
C ALA A 313 -26.55 -21.04 17.11
N ALA A 314 -27.02 -21.62 15.98
CA ALA A 314 -28.30 -22.34 15.91
C ALA A 314 -28.20 -23.72 15.22
N ALA A 315 -27.24 -24.55 15.63
CA ALA A 315 -27.13 -25.95 15.16
C ALA A 315 -26.45 -26.84 16.22
N GLY A 316 -27.21 -27.28 17.23
CA GLY A 316 -26.71 -28.13 18.31
C GLY A 316 -27.72 -29.16 18.80
N ALA A 317 -27.62 -30.40 18.29
CA ALA A 317 -28.27 -31.60 18.82
C ALA A 317 -27.41 -32.85 18.47
N PRO A 318 -27.37 -33.92 19.29
CA PRO A 318 -26.29 -34.91 19.23
C PRO A 318 -26.67 -36.30 18.68
N GLY A 319 -25.65 -37.05 18.26
CA GLY A 319 -25.70 -38.48 17.91
C GLY A 319 -24.77 -38.81 16.74
N GLY A 320 -24.01 -39.90 16.72
CA GLY A 320 -23.72 -40.92 17.75
C GLY A 320 -22.54 -41.79 17.30
N VAL A 321 -21.86 -42.49 18.22
CA VAL A 321 -20.61 -43.25 17.93
C VAL A 321 -20.90 -44.76 17.95
N PRO A 322 -20.45 -45.50 16.92
CA PRO A 322 -19.46 -46.54 17.18
C PRO A 322 -18.32 -46.57 16.14
N GLY A 323 -17.13 -47.01 16.57
CA GLY A 323 -16.07 -47.56 15.70
C GLY A 323 -15.87 -49.05 16.02
N PRO A 324 -14.67 -49.64 15.83
CA PRO A 324 -13.49 -49.15 15.11
C PRO A 324 -13.03 -50.11 13.99
N GLY A 325 -12.05 -49.69 13.17
CA GLY A 325 -11.40 -50.58 12.20
C GLY A 325 -10.07 -50.01 11.71
N GLY A 326 -8.98 -50.78 11.81
CA GLY A 326 -7.63 -50.36 11.43
C GLY A 326 -7.22 -50.84 10.03
N GLY A 327 -6.30 -50.12 9.39
CA GLY A 327 -5.71 -50.48 8.09
C GLY A 327 -4.79 -49.38 7.58
N ALA A 328 -3.51 -49.70 7.37
CA ALA A 328 -2.47 -48.70 7.09
C ALA A 328 -2.37 -48.31 5.60
N GLY A 329 -1.77 -47.15 5.34
CA GLY A 329 -0.96 -46.91 4.14
C GLY A 329 -1.65 -46.28 2.93
N GLY A 330 -1.51 -44.97 2.76
CA GLY A 330 -1.74 -44.31 1.46
C GLY A 330 -2.10 -42.84 1.57
N ALA A 331 -1.19 -41.95 1.17
CA ALA A 331 -1.52 -40.54 0.99
C ALA A 331 -2.47 -40.37 -0.22
N ARG A 332 -3.72 -39.99 0.03
CA ARG A 332 -4.71 -39.68 -1.02
C ARG A 332 -5.36 -38.32 -0.77
N LEU A 333 -5.12 -37.39 -1.68
CA LEU A 333 -5.99 -36.20 -1.84
C LEU A 333 -7.27 -36.65 -2.54
N GLY A 334 -8.38 -36.71 -1.80
CA GLY A 334 -9.68 -37.12 -2.32
C GLY A 334 -10.66 -35.94 -2.42
N ARG A 335 -11.05 -35.57 -3.64
CA ARG A 335 -12.43 -35.10 -3.87
C ARG A 335 -13.32 -36.35 -3.90
N ALA A 336 -14.46 -36.29 -3.23
CA ALA A 336 -15.58 -37.20 -3.47
C ALA A 336 -16.73 -36.41 -4.10
N ALA A 337 -17.49 -37.04 -4.99
CA ALA A 337 -18.64 -36.44 -5.66
C ALA A 337 -19.83 -37.42 -5.66
N GLY A 338 -21.03 -36.88 -5.56
CA GLY A 338 -22.30 -37.61 -5.68
C GLY A 338 -23.47 -36.63 -5.68
N GLY A 339 -24.54 -36.85 -6.44
CA GLY A 339 -24.71 -38.01 -7.33
C GLY A 339 -26.10 -38.19 -7.96
N ALA A 340 -26.73 -37.13 -8.47
CA ALA A 340 -27.94 -37.24 -9.31
C ALA A 340 -28.13 -35.98 -10.21
N GLY A 341 -28.68 -36.06 -11.42
CA GLY A 341 -29.02 -37.28 -12.17
C GLY A 341 -30.25 -37.21 -13.07
N HIS A 342 -30.34 -36.31 -14.05
CA HIS A 342 -31.37 -36.38 -15.10
C HIS A 342 -30.86 -35.98 -16.49
N ARG A 343 -31.45 -36.60 -17.54
CA ARG A 343 -31.21 -36.33 -18.96
C ARG A 343 -32.45 -35.69 -19.60
N ALA A 344 -32.25 -34.61 -20.36
CA ALA A 344 -33.08 -34.19 -21.50
C ALA A 344 -32.17 -33.30 -22.38
N ALA A 345 -31.75 -33.73 -23.59
CA ALA A 345 -32.52 -33.83 -24.83
C ALA A 345 -32.57 -32.50 -25.62
N ALA A 346 -32.04 -32.55 -26.84
CA ALA A 346 -32.03 -31.52 -27.89
C ALA A 346 -31.89 -32.25 -29.24
N PRO A 347 -31.99 -31.60 -30.41
CA PRO A 347 -32.40 -30.22 -30.71
C PRO A 347 -33.56 -30.16 -31.76
N ARG A 348 -33.92 -28.97 -32.26
CA ARG A 348 -33.99 -28.70 -33.73
C ARG A 348 -34.10 -27.19 -34.07
N PRO A 349 -33.64 -26.74 -35.25
CA PRO A 349 -33.60 -25.31 -35.64
C PRO A 349 -34.57 -24.95 -36.78
N HIS A 350 -34.75 -23.65 -37.08
CA HIS A 350 -35.14 -23.16 -38.43
C HIS A 350 -34.77 -21.65 -38.63
N PRO A 351 -34.82 -21.07 -39.86
CA PRO A 351 -33.58 -20.45 -40.38
C PRO A 351 -33.70 -19.05 -41.05
N GLY A 352 -32.55 -18.36 -41.09
CA GLY A 352 -31.90 -17.89 -42.34
C GLY A 352 -32.56 -16.81 -43.23
N ARG A 353 -31.78 -15.76 -43.52
CA ARG A 353 -31.79 -14.86 -44.72
C ARG A 353 -30.70 -13.79 -44.52
N ARG A 354 -30.10 -13.15 -45.53
CA ARG A 354 -29.70 -13.55 -46.89
C ARG A 354 -28.63 -12.54 -47.35
N ALA A 355 -27.60 -12.94 -48.10
CA ALA A 355 -26.48 -12.04 -48.44
C ALA A 355 -26.81 -11.06 -49.58
N LEU A 356 -26.16 -9.88 -49.57
CA LEU A 356 -26.03 -8.99 -50.73
C LEU A 356 -24.61 -8.38 -50.82
N ARG A 357 -23.98 -8.57 -51.98
CA ARG A 357 -22.87 -7.82 -52.61
C ARG A 357 -23.28 -7.70 -54.09
N PRO A 358 -23.02 -6.59 -54.81
CA PRO A 358 -21.67 -6.16 -55.24
C PRO A 358 -21.46 -4.62 -55.17
N GLY A 359 -20.34 -4.01 -55.59
CA GLY A 359 -19.02 -4.53 -56.00
C GLY A 359 -18.19 -3.52 -56.83
N LEU A 360 -16.92 -3.86 -57.11
CA LEU A 360 -16.03 -3.40 -58.19
C LEU A 360 -16.05 -1.92 -58.68
N ARG A 361 -14.91 -1.22 -58.49
CA ARG A 361 -14.20 -0.49 -59.58
C ARG A 361 -12.74 -0.12 -59.19
N ARG A 362 -11.88 -0.01 -60.21
CA ARG A 362 -10.48 0.51 -60.18
C ARG A 362 -10.26 1.41 -61.40
N PRO A 363 -9.41 2.45 -61.29
CA PRO A 363 -8.26 2.64 -62.20
C PRO A 363 -6.93 2.38 -61.43
N ARG A 364 -5.83 1.87 -62.01
CA ARG A 364 -4.91 2.42 -63.05
C ARG A 364 -4.29 3.76 -62.65
N ARG A 365 -3.01 3.81 -62.25
CA ARG A 365 -1.71 3.70 -62.98
C ARG A 365 -1.24 5.03 -63.59
N GLY A 366 -0.04 5.46 -63.20
CA GLY A 366 0.79 6.49 -63.82
C GLY A 366 2.25 6.21 -63.44
N GLU A 367 3.20 6.46 -64.36
CA GLU A 367 4.63 6.11 -64.25
C GLU A 367 5.50 7.29 -64.75
N CYS A 368 6.84 7.21 -64.55
CA CYS A 368 7.86 8.18 -65.00
C CYS A 368 7.79 9.58 -64.31
N HIS A 369 8.84 10.39 -64.15
CA HIS A 369 10.31 10.30 -64.27
C HIS A 369 10.93 11.47 -63.43
N LEU A 370 12.25 11.71 -63.26
CA LEU A 370 13.48 11.21 -63.91
C LEU A 370 14.62 11.03 -62.85
N ALA A 371 15.82 11.63 -63.02
CA ALA A 371 16.95 11.55 -62.06
C ALA A 371 17.85 12.80 -62.11
N ARG A 372 18.69 13.01 -61.06
CA ARG A 372 19.98 13.74 -61.13
C ARG A 372 20.93 13.43 -59.94
N ARG A 373 22.24 13.62 -60.20
CA ARG A 373 23.48 13.43 -59.40
C ARG A 373 24.60 14.23 -60.15
N PRO A 374 25.89 14.36 -59.73
CA PRO A 374 26.60 13.83 -58.56
C PRO A 374 27.55 14.88 -57.86
N ALA A 375 28.64 14.38 -57.24
CA ALA A 375 29.88 15.04 -56.77
C ALA A 375 29.88 15.72 -55.37
N GLY A 376 30.95 15.61 -54.56
CA GLY A 376 32.14 14.74 -54.71
C GLY A 376 33.25 14.94 -53.63
N SER A 377 34.16 13.95 -53.50
CA SER A 377 35.45 13.93 -52.74
C SER A 377 35.44 14.20 -51.21
N GLY A 378 36.35 13.62 -50.38
CA GLY A 378 37.51 12.77 -50.68
C GLY A 378 38.13 12.03 -49.46
N SER A 379 39.33 11.49 -49.64
CA SER A 379 40.15 10.62 -48.75
C SER A 379 40.61 11.23 -47.40
N GLY A 380 41.09 10.47 -46.38
CA GLY A 380 41.49 9.05 -46.34
C GLY A 380 41.88 8.48 -44.95
N ARG A 381 42.78 7.48 -44.93
CA ARG A 381 43.23 6.61 -43.80
C ARG A 381 44.66 6.07 -44.09
N PRO A 382 45.37 5.34 -43.19
CA PRO A 382 45.52 5.42 -41.72
C PRO A 382 47.03 5.34 -41.27
N GLY A 383 47.34 5.18 -39.96
CA GLY A 383 48.70 4.94 -39.44
C GLY A 383 48.75 4.04 -38.19
N ARG A 384 49.93 3.50 -37.80
CA ARG A 384 50.12 2.47 -36.74
C ARG A 384 51.41 2.69 -35.89
N LEU A 385 51.34 2.24 -34.63
CA LEU A 385 52.38 1.61 -33.77
C LEU A 385 53.82 2.18 -33.68
N ALA A 386 54.31 2.39 -32.44
CA ALA A 386 55.63 1.90 -31.93
C ALA A 386 55.79 2.14 -30.40
N GLU A 387 56.74 1.48 -29.75
CA GLU A 387 57.11 1.59 -28.32
C GLU A 387 58.59 2.02 -28.15
N ALA A 388 58.96 2.67 -27.02
CA ALA A 388 60.29 2.56 -26.36
C ALA A 388 60.39 3.34 -25.02
N ARG A 389 61.40 2.98 -24.20
CA ARG A 389 61.96 3.70 -23.01
C ARG A 389 63.52 3.70 -23.15
N PRO A 390 64.40 3.82 -22.12
CA PRO A 390 64.37 4.47 -20.78
C PRO A 390 65.63 5.33 -20.42
N ALA A 391 65.62 6.06 -19.28
CA ALA A 391 66.78 6.44 -18.40
C ALA A 391 66.32 7.51 -17.37
N ALA A 392 66.88 7.72 -16.16
CA ALA A 392 67.73 6.95 -15.24
C ALA A 392 67.60 7.56 -13.80
N VAL A 393 68.23 6.98 -12.75
CA VAL A 393 68.10 7.38 -11.31
C VAL A 393 69.49 7.45 -10.63
N PRO A 394 69.68 8.23 -9.54
CA PRO A 394 69.74 7.65 -8.17
C PRO A 394 69.09 8.54 -7.07
N GLY A 395 68.90 8.12 -5.81
CA GLY A 395 69.27 6.86 -5.12
C GLY A 395 68.54 6.65 -3.76
N HIS A 396 68.94 5.63 -2.99
CA HIS A 396 68.28 5.11 -1.77
C HIS A 396 69.15 5.27 -0.49
N PRO A 397 68.56 5.15 0.73
CA PRO A 397 68.50 3.86 1.48
C PRO A 397 67.04 3.27 1.52
N VAL A 398 66.72 1.96 1.54
CA VAL A 398 67.15 0.76 2.33
C VAL A 398 66.43 0.73 3.70
N LEU A 399 65.72 -0.33 4.16
CA LEU A 399 65.96 -1.80 4.12
C LEU A 399 64.68 -2.68 3.88
N ARG A 400 64.81 -4.02 3.95
CA ARG A 400 63.84 -5.10 3.63
C ARG A 400 64.35 -6.47 4.24
N ARG A 401 63.78 -7.68 4.14
CA ARG A 401 62.73 -8.26 3.26
C ARG A 401 62.08 -9.56 3.86
N ASP A 402 60.75 -9.65 3.84
CA ASP A 402 59.90 -10.87 3.70
C ASP A 402 60.14 -12.11 4.64
N PRO A 403 59.82 -13.40 4.31
CA PRO A 403 58.65 -14.07 4.93
C PRO A 403 58.86 -15.54 5.41
N VAL A 404 57.82 -16.20 5.97
CA VAL A 404 57.57 -17.68 5.90
C VAL A 404 56.12 -18.03 6.37
N VAL A 405 55.66 -19.27 6.11
CA VAL A 405 54.23 -19.69 6.08
C VAL A 405 53.82 -20.65 7.21
N SER A 406 52.61 -20.50 7.79
CA SER A 406 51.73 -21.61 8.24
C SER A 406 50.32 -21.16 8.72
N PRO A 407 49.31 -22.06 8.77
CA PRO A 407 47.89 -21.68 8.83
C PRO A 407 47.24 -21.71 10.23
N VAL A 408 46.27 -20.83 10.48
CA VAL A 408 45.42 -20.83 11.68
C VAL A 408 44.07 -21.49 11.39
N ARG A 409 43.69 -22.47 12.24
CA ARG A 409 42.41 -23.19 12.16
C ARG A 409 41.22 -22.34 12.68
N ARG A 410 40.01 -22.77 12.29
CA ARG A 410 38.69 -22.32 12.79
C ARG A 410 38.72 -21.83 14.25
N ARG A 411 38.19 -20.64 14.51
CA ARG A 411 37.50 -20.32 15.77
C ARG A 411 36.04 -19.95 15.46
N ILE A 412 35.14 -20.64 16.16
CA ILE A 412 33.74 -20.24 16.30
C ILE A 412 33.74 -19.06 17.30
N LEU A 413 32.95 -18.01 17.04
CA LEU A 413 32.75 -16.94 18.01
C LEU A 413 31.73 -17.40 19.08
N PRO A 414 32.00 -17.16 20.38
CA PRO A 414 31.17 -17.66 21.48
C PRO A 414 29.93 -16.80 21.76
N ASP A 415 29.03 -17.32 22.61
CA ASP A 415 27.84 -16.61 23.09
C ASP A 415 28.18 -15.27 23.76
N VAL A 416 27.62 -14.18 23.24
CA VAL A 416 27.75 -12.84 23.83
C VAL A 416 26.72 -12.66 24.94
N ARG A 417 27.10 -13.01 26.17
CA ARG A 417 26.41 -12.48 27.36
C ARG A 417 26.84 -11.03 27.57
N LEU A 418 25.89 -10.10 27.41
CA LEU A 418 26.12 -8.69 27.78
C LEU A 418 26.14 -8.54 29.30
N ALA A 419 27.09 -7.74 29.81
CA ALA A 419 27.17 -7.38 31.22
C ALA A 419 26.15 -6.26 31.55
N PRO A 420 25.57 -6.23 32.76
CA PRO A 420 24.67 -5.16 33.17
C PRO A 420 25.42 -3.84 33.37
N LEU A 421 24.81 -2.74 32.92
CA LEU A 421 25.29 -1.38 33.20
C LEU A 421 24.82 -0.94 34.60
N SER A 422 25.75 -0.48 35.44
CA SER A 422 25.43 0.04 36.77
C SER A 422 24.75 1.41 36.70
N PRO A 423 23.80 1.72 37.60
CA PRO A 423 23.12 3.03 37.63
C PRO A 423 24.04 4.13 38.16
N ALA A 424 24.12 5.25 37.42
CA ALA A 424 24.76 6.48 37.89
C ALA A 424 23.89 7.23 38.92
N ALA A 425 24.51 8.06 39.76
CA ALA A 425 23.89 8.61 40.97
C ALA A 425 22.88 9.75 40.72
N ARG A 426 21.91 9.86 41.65
CA ARG A 426 21.08 11.06 41.81
C ARG A 426 21.82 12.14 42.62
N PRO A 427 21.77 13.43 42.26
CA PRO A 427 22.01 14.53 43.19
C PRO A 427 20.81 14.70 44.15
N ALA A 428 21.03 15.43 45.26
CA ALA A 428 20.06 15.56 46.35
C ALA A 428 19.06 16.71 46.16
N SER A 429 18.03 16.72 47.03
CA SER A 429 16.97 17.73 47.09
C SER A 429 17.41 19.05 47.72
N SER A 430 16.85 20.16 47.21
CA SER A 430 16.66 21.39 47.97
C SER A 430 15.18 21.79 47.93
N GLU A 431 14.63 22.21 49.07
CA GLU A 431 13.27 22.75 49.13
C GLU A 431 13.28 24.22 48.67
N MET A 432 12.29 24.61 47.86
CA MET A 432 12.04 26.01 47.55
C MET A 432 10.55 26.25 47.36
N THR A 433 9.97 27.11 48.19
CA THR A 433 8.52 27.32 48.29
C THR A 433 7.97 27.97 47.03
N VAL A 434 7.13 27.25 46.28
CA VAL A 434 6.51 27.77 45.06
C VAL A 434 5.31 28.66 45.41
N MET A 435 5.53 29.98 45.34
CA MET A 435 4.43 30.94 45.31
C MET A 435 3.86 30.99 43.89
N ASP A 436 2.56 30.71 43.75
CA ASP A 436 1.93 30.57 42.43
C ASP A 436 2.03 31.85 41.58
N ARG A 437 2.44 31.70 40.31
CA ARG A 437 2.61 32.79 39.35
C ARG A 437 2.26 32.28 37.95
N PRO A 438 1.21 32.84 37.29
CA PRO A 438 0.84 32.41 35.95
C PRO A 438 1.96 32.66 34.93
N THR A 439 2.10 31.73 34.00
CA THR A 439 3.16 31.72 32.98
C THR A 439 3.09 32.92 32.04
N ALA A 440 4.22 33.25 31.38
CA ALA A 440 4.31 34.42 30.50
C ALA A 440 3.24 34.43 29.38
N ALA A 441 2.94 33.26 28.79
CA ALA A 441 1.91 33.12 27.77
C ALA A 441 0.49 33.35 28.32
N ALA A 442 0.18 32.87 29.54
CA ALA A 442 -1.12 33.08 30.16
C ALA A 442 -1.38 34.57 30.42
N ARG A 443 -0.39 35.28 30.97
CA ARG A 443 -0.45 36.74 31.17
C ARG A 443 -0.67 37.49 29.85
N LEU A 444 0.05 37.10 28.80
CA LEU A 444 -0.06 37.74 27.48
C LEU A 444 -1.46 37.58 26.88
N ILE A 445 -2.09 36.41 27.09
CA ILE A 445 -3.46 36.11 26.64
C ILE A 445 -4.49 36.90 27.45
N ASP A 446 -4.32 37.01 28.78
CA ASP A 446 -5.26 37.76 29.61
C ASP A 446 -5.13 39.28 29.43
N ASP A 447 -3.92 39.82 29.18
CA ASP A 447 -3.75 41.22 28.79
C ASP A 447 -4.36 41.54 27.41
N LEU A 448 -4.39 40.57 26.48
CA LEU A 448 -5.14 40.71 25.23
C LEU A 448 -6.65 40.72 25.47
N LYS A 449 -7.17 39.78 26.29
CA LYS A 449 -8.60 39.72 26.64
C LYS A 449 -9.07 40.96 27.40
N SER A 450 -8.23 41.50 28.29
CA SER A 450 -8.55 42.69 29.09
C SER A 450 -8.24 44.01 28.37
N GLY A 451 -7.94 43.98 27.06
CA GLY A 451 -7.64 45.16 26.24
C GLY A 451 -6.35 45.91 26.59
N ARG A 452 -5.52 45.41 27.52
CA ARG A 452 -4.24 46.03 27.91
C ARG A 452 -3.14 45.82 26.86
N LEU A 453 -3.30 44.84 25.97
CA LEU A 453 -2.46 44.61 24.81
C LEU A 453 -3.27 44.68 23.51
N SER A 454 -2.78 45.46 22.54
CA SER A 454 -3.37 45.48 21.19
C SER A 454 -3.04 44.18 20.43
N ARG A 455 -3.92 43.75 19.51
CA ARG A 455 -3.72 42.53 18.70
C ARG A 455 -2.36 42.51 17.99
N ARG A 456 -1.87 43.65 17.49
CA ARG A 456 -0.56 43.77 16.81
C ARG A 456 0.63 43.60 17.78
N ALA A 457 0.52 44.13 19.01
CA ALA A 457 1.53 43.94 20.05
C ALA A 457 1.54 42.49 20.60
N PHE A 458 0.37 41.86 20.69
CA PHE A 458 0.22 40.47 21.10
C PHE A 458 0.94 39.52 20.14
N VAL A 459 0.72 39.65 18.82
CA VAL A 459 1.40 38.84 17.80
C VAL A 459 2.93 38.93 17.93
N SER A 460 3.48 40.14 18.06
CA SER A 460 4.93 40.37 18.20
C SER A 460 5.50 39.68 19.44
N ARG A 461 4.85 39.80 20.61
CA ARG A 461 5.31 39.18 21.86
C ARG A 461 5.04 37.67 21.93
N ALA A 462 3.98 37.17 21.30
CA ALA A 462 3.70 35.74 21.20
C ALA A 462 4.72 35.00 20.31
N THR A 463 5.12 35.62 19.20
CA THR A 463 6.17 35.07 18.31
C THR A 463 7.52 35.02 19.03
N ALA A 464 7.86 36.04 19.82
CA ALA A 464 9.07 36.06 20.65
C ALA A 464 9.07 35.00 21.78
N LEU A 465 7.91 34.42 22.11
CA LEU A 465 7.75 33.27 23.02
C LEU A 465 7.61 31.93 22.28
N GLY A 466 7.93 31.88 20.98
CA GLY A 466 7.93 30.66 20.17
C GLY A 466 6.55 30.13 19.76
N LEU A 467 5.46 30.88 19.97
CA LEU A 467 4.13 30.46 19.58
C LEU A 467 3.94 30.56 18.06
N GLY A 468 3.52 29.47 17.42
CA GLY A 468 3.31 29.40 15.98
C GLY A 468 2.14 30.27 15.50
N LEU A 469 2.22 30.73 14.26
CA LEU A 469 1.21 31.61 13.63
C LEU A 469 -0.20 31.00 13.63
N SER A 470 -0.34 29.69 13.48
CA SER A 470 -1.62 28.97 13.54
C SER A 470 -2.23 28.99 14.96
N THR A 471 -1.43 28.80 16.01
CA THR A 471 -1.88 28.97 17.41
C THR A 471 -2.26 30.43 17.73
N ILE A 472 -1.52 31.40 17.20
CA ILE A 472 -1.85 32.83 17.36
C ILE A 472 -3.17 33.16 16.64
N GLY A 473 -3.38 32.63 15.42
CA GLY A 473 -4.62 32.79 14.66
C GLY A 473 -5.84 32.17 15.35
N LEU A 474 -5.70 30.98 15.94
CA LEU A 474 -6.75 30.32 16.72
C LEU A 474 -7.17 31.12 17.96
N ILE A 475 -6.21 31.74 18.67
CA ILE A 475 -6.51 32.60 19.83
C ILE A 475 -7.26 33.88 19.41
N LEU A 476 -6.97 34.42 18.22
CA LEU A 476 -7.65 35.61 17.70
C LEU A 476 -9.06 35.31 17.12
N THR A 477 -9.29 34.10 16.60
CA THR A 477 -10.58 33.67 16.03
C THR A 477 -11.53 33.07 17.06
N ALA A 478 -11.05 32.41 18.11
CA ALA A 478 -11.87 31.88 19.21
C ALA A 478 -12.63 32.95 20.01
N CYS A 479 -12.37 34.24 19.76
CA CYS A 479 -13.13 35.38 20.29
C CYS A 479 -14.35 35.77 19.43
N GLY A 480 -14.68 35.02 18.37
CA GLY A 480 -15.91 35.15 17.58
C GLY A 480 -16.76 33.88 17.64
N LYS A 481 -18.10 34.01 17.62
CA LYS A 481 -19.05 32.89 17.70
C LYS A 481 -19.98 32.83 16.49
N GLY A 482 -20.31 31.61 16.08
CA GLY A 482 -21.41 31.24 15.17
C GLY A 482 -21.69 29.74 15.32
N GLU A 483 -22.94 29.31 15.12
CA GLU A 483 -23.38 27.91 15.30
C GLU A 483 -23.88 27.31 13.99
N GLU A 484 -23.81 25.98 13.84
CA GLU A 484 -24.23 25.24 12.64
C GLU A 484 -25.25 24.14 12.94
N LYS A 485 -26.08 23.81 11.94
CA LYS A 485 -27.09 22.73 11.97
C LYS A 485 -26.74 21.60 10.98
N PRO A 486 -27.21 20.36 11.21
CA PRO A 486 -26.88 19.22 10.35
C PRO A 486 -27.49 19.34 8.95
N ALA A 487 -26.70 19.01 7.93
CA ALA A 487 -27.04 19.20 6.52
C ALA A 487 -28.04 18.18 5.94
N ALA A 488 -28.87 18.65 5.02
CA ALA A 488 -29.75 17.83 4.18
C ALA A 488 -29.04 17.36 2.89
N ALA A 489 -29.68 16.51 2.10
CA ALA A 489 -29.18 16.12 0.78
C ALA A 489 -29.38 17.27 -0.24
N ALA A 490 -28.32 17.64 -0.96
CA ALA A 490 -28.36 18.70 -1.96
C ALA A 490 -29.14 18.30 -3.23
N GLN A 491 -29.85 19.26 -3.82
CA GLN A 491 -30.50 19.14 -5.13
C GLN A 491 -29.63 19.75 -6.24
N PRO A 492 -29.89 19.47 -7.53
CA PRO A 492 -29.22 20.14 -8.65
C PRO A 492 -29.48 21.64 -8.59
N GLY A 493 -28.40 22.43 -8.37
CA GLY A 493 -28.51 23.85 -8.04
C GLY A 493 -27.79 24.27 -6.74
N GLU A 494 -26.93 23.42 -6.17
CA GLU A 494 -26.03 23.80 -5.06
C GLU A 494 -25.13 24.99 -5.48
N GLN A 495 -25.52 26.20 -5.10
CA GLN A 495 -24.71 27.41 -5.29
C GLN A 495 -23.54 27.37 -4.31
N LEU A 496 -22.38 26.94 -4.81
CA LEU A 496 -21.13 26.93 -4.08
C LEU A 496 -20.73 28.36 -3.68
N GLY A 497 -20.09 28.48 -2.50
CA GLY A 497 -19.68 29.76 -1.92
C GLY A 497 -18.50 30.42 -2.62
N GLU A 498 -17.81 31.29 -1.88
CA GLU A 498 -16.59 31.95 -2.35
C GLU A 498 -15.47 30.92 -2.65
N MET A 499 -14.53 31.30 -3.52
CA MET A 499 -13.39 30.43 -3.88
C MET A 499 -12.52 30.16 -2.65
N GLU A 500 -12.37 28.90 -2.26
CA GLU A 500 -11.47 28.52 -1.18
C GLU A 500 -10.00 28.64 -1.65
N LYS A 501 -9.09 28.93 -0.71
CA LYS A 501 -7.67 29.23 -1.02
C LYS A 501 -6.74 28.01 -0.96
N GLU A 502 -7.30 26.82 -0.77
CA GLU A 502 -6.57 25.56 -0.76
C GLU A 502 -7.30 24.54 -1.64
N LEU A 503 -6.55 23.61 -2.23
CA LEU A 503 -7.09 22.52 -3.04
C LEU A 503 -6.20 21.28 -2.87
N ASN A 504 -6.78 20.15 -2.48
CA ASN A 504 -6.02 18.93 -2.23
C ASN A 504 -6.43 17.84 -3.24
N ILE A 505 -5.51 17.53 -4.16
CA ILE A 505 -5.70 16.59 -5.26
C ILE A 505 -5.06 15.25 -4.89
N TYR A 506 -5.73 14.15 -5.20
CA TYR A 506 -5.18 12.79 -5.13
C TYR A 506 -5.34 12.11 -6.49
N ASN A 507 -4.23 11.89 -7.20
CA ASN A 507 -4.21 11.43 -8.59
C ASN A 507 -3.12 10.35 -8.79
N TRP A 508 -2.92 9.88 -10.01
CA TRP A 508 -1.83 8.98 -10.35
C TRP A 508 -0.47 9.71 -10.42
N SER A 509 0.61 8.95 -10.19
CA SER A 509 2.00 9.38 -10.41
C SER A 509 2.25 9.74 -11.89
N ASP A 510 3.10 10.75 -12.15
CA ASP A 510 3.50 11.23 -13.49
C ASP A 510 2.34 11.63 -14.45
N TYR A 511 1.16 11.95 -13.91
CA TYR A 511 -0.09 12.09 -14.68
C TYR A 511 -0.65 13.52 -14.79
N ILE A 512 0.21 14.53 -14.64
CA ILE A 512 -0.12 15.95 -14.82
C ILE A 512 1.11 16.67 -15.40
N ALA A 513 0.92 17.72 -16.21
CA ALA A 513 2.05 18.50 -16.72
C ALA A 513 2.62 19.42 -15.64
N GLU A 514 3.95 19.60 -15.67
CA GLU A 514 4.74 20.29 -14.62
C GLU A 514 4.27 21.73 -14.34
N ASP A 515 3.73 22.41 -15.36
CA ASP A 515 3.26 23.80 -15.30
C ASP A 515 1.79 23.95 -14.89
N THR A 516 0.98 22.89 -14.98
CA THR A 516 -0.47 22.93 -14.78
C THR A 516 -0.84 23.39 -13.37
N ILE A 517 -0.12 22.91 -12.35
CA ILE A 517 -0.34 23.34 -10.96
C ILE A 517 0.18 24.77 -10.74
N PRO A 518 1.46 25.13 -11.03
CA PRO A 518 1.95 26.50 -10.87
C PRO A 518 1.11 27.57 -11.60
N ASN A 519 0.60 27.26 -12.80
CA ASN A 519 -0.26 28.17 -13.54
C ASN A 519 -1.65 28.32 -12.90
N PHE A 520 -2.26 27.23 -12.41
CA PHE A 520 -3.51 27.29 -11.65
C PHE A 520 -3.36 28.07 -10.34
N GLU A 521 -2.30 27.80 -9.55
CA GLU A 521 -2.03 28.53 -8.30
C GLU A 521 -1.89 30.03 -8.54
N LYS A 522 -1.16 30.40 -9.60
CA LYS A 522 -0.92 31.78 -10.03
C LYS A 522 -2.17 32.48 -10.56
N GLU A 523 -3.04 31.79 -11.29
CA GLU A 523 -4.25 32.39 -11.87
C GLU A 523 -5.34 32.62 -10.81
N PHE A 524 -5.59 31.64 -9.94
CA PHE A 524 -6.71 31.67 -9.00
C PHE A 524 -6.34 32.07 -7.57
N GLY A 525 -5.05 32.17 -7.23
CA GLY A 525 -4.60 32.47 -5.86
C GLY A 525 -4.89 31.34 -4.86
N VAL A 526 -5.07 30.13 -5.36
CA VAL A 526 -5.32 28.89 -4.62
C VAL A 526 -3.99 28.16 -4.41
N LYS A 527 -3.76 27.56 -3.25
CA LYS A 527 -2.60 26.69 -3.01
C LYS A 527 -2.98 25.23 -3.23
N VAL A 528 -2.19 24.48 -4.01
CA VAL A 528 -2.46 23.07 -4.30
C VAL A 528 -1.56 22.12 -3.48
N THR A 529 -2.18 21.17 -2.79
CA THR A 529 -1.52 19.95 -2.32
C THR A 529 -1.79 18.84 -3.32
N TYR A 530 -0.75 18.11 -3.76
CA TYR A 530 -0.90 17.03 -4.74
C TYR A 530 -0.26 15.74 -4.21
N ASP A 531 -1.10 14.79 -3.80
CA ASP A 531 -0.69 13.44 -3.40
C ASP A 531 -0.84 12.46 -4.58
N THR A 532 -0.06 11.38 -4.62
CA THR A 532 -0.20 10.32 -5.64
C THR A 532 -0.57 8.94 -5.09
N PHE A 533 -1.28 8.15 -5.89
CA PHE A 533 -1.59 6.74 -5.64
C PHE A 533 -1.16 5.83 -6.81
N GLU A 534 -1.04 4.54 -6.53
CA GLU A 534 -0.54 3.54 -7.50
C GLU A 534 -1.59 2.47 -7.86
N SER A 535 -2.81 2.57 -7.31
CA SER A 535 -3.97 1.72 -7.66
C SER A 535 -5.30 2.39 -7.26
N ASN A 536 -6.37 2.11 -8.00
CA ASN A 536 -7.70 2.59 -7.62
C ASN A 536 -8.14 2.07 -6.25
N GLU A 537 -7.77 0.84 -5.92
CA GLU A 537 -8.14 0.14 -4.70
C GLU A 537 -7.51 0.80 -3.46
N GLU A 538 -6.28 1.31 -3.58
CA GLU A 538 -5.64 2.17 -2.56
C GLU A 538 -6.46 3.45 -2.33
N MET A 539 -6.82 4.15 -3.41
CA MET A 539 -7.56 5.40 -3.36
C MET A 539 -8.97 5.21 -2.78
N VAL A 540 -9.71 4.19 -3.22
CA VAL A 540 -11.03 3.83 -2.66
C VAL A 540 -10.92 3.46 -1.19
N ALA A 541 -9.93 2.64 -0.79
CA ALA A 541 -9.75 2.25 0.61
C ALA A 541 -9.43 3.44 1.51
N LYS A 542 -8.62 4.41 1.04
CA LYS A 542 -8.30 5.65 1.76
C LYS A 542 -9.55 6.50 2.00
N LEU A 543 -10.39 6.69 0.98
CA LEU A 543 -11.66 7.41 1.08
C LEU A 543 -12.66 6.69 2.00
N GLN A 544 -12.83 5.36 1.85
CA GLN A 544 -13.70 4.54 2.69
C GLN A 544 -13.27 4.51 4.16
N ALA A 545 -11.96 4.62 4.45
CA ALA A 545 -11.43 4.74 5.80
C ALA A 545 -11.74 6.10 6.46
N GLY A 546 -12.35 7.05 5.74
CA GLY A 546 -12.72 8.37 6.24
C GLY A 546 -11.59 9.40 6.16
N ALA A 547 -10.68 9.27 5.19
CA ALA A 547 -9.68 10.30 4.89
C ALA A 547 -10.34 11.58 4.36
N SER A 548 -10.73 12.46 5.28
CA SER A 548 -11.21 13.81 4.99
C SER A 548 -10.05 14.74 4.64
N GLY A 549 -10.21 15.55 3.59
CA GLY A 549 -9.23 16.57 3.19
C GLY A 549 -9.00 16.63 1.69
N TYR A 550 -9.23 15.54 0.95
CA TYR A 550 -9.15 15.55 -0.51
C TYR A 550 -10.39 16.19 -1.14
N ASP A 551 -10.12 17.07 -2.09
CA ASP A 551 -11.08 17.89 -2.82
C ASP A 551 -11.33 17.36 -4.23
N LEU A 552 -10.30 16.72 -4.82
CA LEU A 552 -10.35 16.12 -6.14
C LEU A 552 -9.68 14.73 -6.13
N VAL A 553 -10.30 13.76 -6.79
CA VAL A 553 -9.79 12.39 -6.97
C VAL A 553 -9.98 11.93 -8.42
N VAL A 554 -9.13 11.03 -8.91
CA VAL A 554 -9.06 10.68 -10.35
C VAL A 554 -9.16 9.16 -10.62
N PRO A 555 -10.29 8.50 -10.27
CA PRO A 555 -10.50 7.08 -10.52
C PRO A 555 -10.66 6.70 -12.00
N SER A 556 -10.33 5.44 -12.30
CA SER A 556 -10.65 4.80 -13.58
C SER A 556 -12.14 4.45 -13.71
N ASN A 557 -12.61 4.37 -14.96
CA ASN A 557 -14.02 4.15 -15.33
C ASN A 557 -14.74 2.98 -14.64
N TYR A 558 -14.05 1.91 -14.23
CA TYR A 558 -14.67 0.75 -13.57
C TYR A 558 -14.94 0.99 -12.08
N ILE A 559 -14.34 2.02 -11.49
CA ILE A 559 -14.41 2.39 -10.07
C ILE A 559 -15.43 3.51 -9.82
N VAL A 560 -15.72 4.35 -10.82
CA VAL A 560 -16.75 5.40 -10.75
C VAL A 560 -18.10 4.85 -10.23
N PRO A 561 -18.66 3.73 -10.73
CA PRO A 561 -19.91 3.18 -10.20
C PRO A 561 -19.80 2.72 -8.74
N VAL A 562 -18.64 2.18 -8.35
CA VAL A 562 -18.37 1.70 -6.97
C VAL A 562 -18.31 2.88 -5.99
N MET A 563 -17.73 4.01 -6.41
CA MET A 563 -17.65 5.22 -5.58
C MET A 563 -19.01 5.93 -5.44
N VAL A 564 -19.81 5.95 -6.51
CA VAL A 564 -21.19 6.47 -6.49
C VAL A 564 -22.08 5.59 -5.61
N ALA A 565 -22.09 4.27 -5.81
CA ALA A 565 -22.86 3.32 -5.00
C ALA A 565 -22.42 3.27 -3.54
N GLY A 566 -21.12 3.45 -3.26
CA GLY A 566 -20.57 3.60 -1.91
C GLY A 566 -20.85 4.95 -1.25
N GLY A 567 -21.46 5.91 -1.97
CA GLY A 567 -21.76 7.25 -1.46
C GLY A 567 -20.53 8.10 -1.12
N LEU A 568 -19.38 7.81 -1.76
CA LEU A 568 -18.07 8.41 -1.47
C LEU A 568 -17.85 9.77 -2.15
N VAL A 569 -18.67 10.10 -3.15
CA VAL A 569 -18.54 11.28 -4.02
C VAL A 569 -19.76 12.20 -3.94
N ALA A 570 -19.56 13.48 -4.26
CA ALA A 570 -20.62 14.46 -4.45
C ALA A 570 -21.00 14.57 -5.95
N PRO A 571 -22.27 14.87 -6.30
CA PRO A 571 -22.62 15.26 -7.66
C PRO A 571 -21.98 16.61 -8.02
N LEU A 572 -21.72 16.84 -9.30
CA LEU A 572 -21.02 18.02 -9.78
C LEU A 572 -21.98 19.20 -10.03
N ALA A 573 -21.63 20.38 -9.51
CA ALA A 573 -22.33 21.64 -9.71
C ALA A 573 -22.01 22.20 -11.11
N ARG A 574 -22.71 21.67 -12.11
CA ARG A 574 -22.44 21.88 -13.56
C ARG A 574 -22.36 23.34 -13.99
N SER A 575 -23.03 24.25 -13.29
CA SER A 575 -23.00 25.70 -13.52
C SER A 575 -21.60 26.32 -13.38
N TYR A 576 -20.68 25.68 -12.65
CA TYR A 576 -19.31 26.13 -12.47
C TYR A 576 -18.33 25.51 -13.50
N LEU A 577 -18.82 24.64 -14.39
CA LEU A 577 -18.01 23.93 -15.38
C LEU A 577 -18.31 24.47 -16.79
N THR A 578 -18.02 25.75 -17.01
CA THR A 578 -18.31 26.45 -18.28
C THR A 578 -17.67 25.79 -19.50
N ASN A 579 -16.54 25.11 -19.31
CA ASN A 579 -15.77 24.47 -20.36
C ASN A 579 -16.23 23.03 -20.71
N LEU A 580 -17.35 22.55 -20.16
CA LEU A 580 -17.90 21.21 -20.48
C LEU A 580 -18.15 20.99 -21.99
N GLY A 581 -18.47 22.05 -22.74
CA GLY A 581 -18.67 21.98 -24.18
C GLY A 581 -17.43 21.58 -24.99
N ASN A 582 -16.24 21.57 -24.36
CA ASN A 582 -14.99 21.16 -24.99
C ASN A 582 -14.79 19.64 -25.01
N LEU A 583 -15.58 18.86 -24.25
CA LEU A 583 -15.47 17.39 -24.23
C LEU A 583 -15.88 16.77 -25.58
N ALA A 584 -15.13 15.78 -26.05
CA ALA A 584 -15.52 14.99 -27.23
C ALA A 584 -16.80 14.19 -26.94
N PRO A 585 -17.72 13.99 -27.91
CA PRO A 585 -19.02 13.37 -27.68
C PRO A 585 -18.99 12.02 -26.95
N THR A 586 -17.92 11.23 -27.14
CA THR A 586 -17.63 9.96 -26.45
C THR A 586 -17.63 10.08 -24.92
N PHE A 587 -17.32 11.25 -24.36
CA PHE A 587 -17.10 11.48 -22.93
C PHE A 587 -18.19 12.35 -22.26
N VAL A 588 -19.24 12.73 -23.01
CA VAL A 588 -20.36 13.58 -22.56
C VAL A 588 -21.56 12.77 -22.02
N ASN A 589 -21.52 11.44 -22.16
CA ASN A 589 -22.50 10.53 -21.57
C ASN A 589 -21.92 9.10 -21.39
N PRO A 590 -20.96 8.89 -20.48
CA PRO A 590 -20.33 7.59 -20.28
C PRO A 590 -21.28 6.59 -19.60
N VAL A 591 -21.20 5.32 -20.00
CA VAL A 591 -22.06 4.23 -19.48
C VAL A 591 -21.89 4.00 -17.96
N PHE A 592 -20.76 4.43 -17.39
CA PHE A 592 -20.45 4.30 -15.96
C PHE A 592 -20.90 5.49 -15.09
N ASP A 593 -21.26 6.63 -15.70
CA ASP A 593 -21.85 7.80 -15.04
C ASP A 593 -22.77 8.54 -16.05
N PRO A 594 -24.00 8.03 -16.27
CA PRO A 594 -24.89 8.58 -17.29
C PRO A 594 -25.11 10.09 -17.12
N GLY A 595 -24.83 10.81 -18.20
CA GLY A 595 -24.89 12.26 -18.26
C GLY A 595 -23.83 12.99 -17.42
N ASN A 596 -22.72 12.38 -17.00
CA ASN A 596 -21.64 13.01 -16.22
C ASN A 596 -22.16 13.69 -14.94
N THR A 597 -22.81 12.92 -14.07
CA THR A 597 -23.42 13.45 -12.84
C THR A 597 -22.39 13.61 -11.71
N TYR A 598 -21.37 12.76 -11.69
CA TYR A 598 -20.35 12.69 -10.64
C TYR A 598 -18.90 12.79 -11.16
N SER A 599 -18.69 12.62 -12.47
CA SER A 599 -17.36 12.45 -13.07
C SER A 599 -17.18 13.17 -14.42
N ILE A 600 -15.99 13.72 -14.63
CA ILE A 600 -15.54 14.35 -15.89
C ILE A 600 -14.29 13.62 -16.37
N ALA A 601 -14.29 13.12 -17.61
CA ALA A 601 -13.12 12.47 -18.17
C ALA A 601 -11.89 13.39 -18.12
N TYR A 602 -10.77 12.88 -17.60
CA TYR A 602 -9.51 13.60 -17.43
C TYR A 602 -8.52 13.31 -18.56
N GLN A 603 -8.25 12.03 -18.74
CA GLN A 603 -7.34 11.43 -19.72
C GLN A 603 -7.86 10.02 -20.03
N TRP A 604 -7.51 9.50 -21.20
CA TRP A 604 -7.92 8.16 -21.62
C TRP A 604 -6.83 7.48 -22.46
N GLY A 605 -6.95 6.17 -22.60
CA GLY A 605 -5.94 5.41 -23.32
C GLY A 605 -6.31 3.95 -23.53
N THR A 606 -5.31 3.19 -23.93
CA THR A 606 -5.44 1.78 -24.31
C THR A 606 -4.28 0.96 -23.73
N THR A 607 -4.57 -0.28 -23.33
CA THR A 607 -3.54 -1.25 -22.94
C THR A 607 -3.27 -2.18 -24.13
N GLY A 608 -2.13 -1.97 -24.79
CA GLY A 608 -1.70 -2.72 -25.97
C GLY A 608 -0.35 -3.37 -25.72
N TYR A 609 0.51 -3.41 -26.72
CA TYR A 609 1.94 -3.67 -26.47
C TYR A 609 2.86 -2.71 -27.21
N ALA A 610 3.92 -2.33 -26.50
CA ALA A 610 5.07 -1.62 -27.02
C ALA A 610 6.11 -2.60 -27.56
N TYR A 611 6.88 -2.20 -28.58
CA TYR A 611 7.98 -3.00 -29.11
C TYR A 611 9.15 -2.15 -29.65
N ARG A 612 10.35 -2.75 -29.67
CA ARG A 612 11.58 -2.15 -30.21
C ARG A 612 11.69 -2.30 -31.72
N THR A 613 11.53 -1.23 -32.48
CA THR A 613 11.56 -1.23 -33.95
C THR A 613 12.95 -1.55 -34.53
N ASP A 614 14.01 -1.27 -33.76
CA ASP A 614 15.41 -1.61 -34.08
C ASP A 614 15.78 -3.07 -33.74
N LYS A 615 14.83 -3.86 -33.24
CA LYS A 615 15.00 -5.28 -32.87
C LYS A 615 13.95 -6.19 -33.50
N ILE A 616 12.76 -5.65 -33.82
CA ILE A 616 11.62 -6.41 -34.33
C ILE A 616 11.10 -5.72 -35.60
N GLN A 617 11.51 -6.26 -36.75
CA GLN A 617 10.90 -5.94 -38.04
C GLN A 617 9.59 -6.73 -38.16
N ASN A 618 8.53 -6.07 -38.62
CA ASN A 618 7.19 -6.65 -38.87
C ASN A 618 6.67 -7.52 -37.70
N PRO A 619 6.43 -6.94 -36.50
CA PRO A 619 5.75 -7.67 -35.43
C PRO A 619 4.35 -8.14 -35.89
N PRO A 620 3.88 -9.33 -35.46
CA PRO A 620 2.50 -9.75 -35.71
C PRO A 620 1.54 -8.87 -34.92
N ASP A 621 0.48 -8.40 -35.56
CA ASP A 621 -0.56 -7.47 -35.05
C ASP A 621 -1.51 -8.11 -34.00
N SER A 622 -0.97 -8.91 -33.09
CA SER A 622 -1.72 -9.84 -32.24
C SER A 622 -1.11 -10.02 -30.86
N TRP A 623 -1.95 -10.32 -29.88
CA TRP A 623 -1.50 -10.84 -28.58
C TRP A 623 -0.64 -12.11 -28.69
N SER A 624 -0.72 -12.85 -29.81
CA SER A 624 0.14 -14.01 -30.09
C SER A 624 1.64 -13.71 -30.06
N ILE A 625 2.06 -12.44 -30.14
CA ILE A 625 3.47 -12.05 -30.04
C ILE A 625 4.13 -12.56 -28.73
N PHE A 626 3.35 -12.68 -27.65
CA PHE A 626 3.82 -13.20 -26.36
C PHE A 626 3.92 -14.73 -26.30
N LEU A 627 3.46 -15.45 -27.34
CA LEU A 627 3.63 -16.90 -27.50
C LEU A 627 4.90 -17.27 -28.29
N ASP A 628 5.55 -16.31 -28.97
CA ASP A 628 6.72 -16.58 -29.80
C ASP A 628 8.00 -16.81 -28.95
N PRO A 629 8.57 -18.04 -28.95
CA PRO A 629 9.78 -18.35 -28.17
C PRO A 629 11.03 -17.63 -28.67
N LYS A 630 11.03 -17.06 -29.88
CA LYS A 630 12.11 -16.23 -30.43
C LYS A 630 12.47 -15.03 -29.54
N TYR A 631 11.48 -14.50 -28.81
CA TYR A 631 11.65 -13.35 -27.91
C TYR A 631 11.66 -13.75 -26.43
N LYS A 632 11.92 -15.03 -26.11
CA LYS A 632 11.98 -15.54 -24.74
C LYS A 632 13.00 -14.78 -23.90
N GLY A 633 12.59 -14.34 -22.71
CA GLY A 633 13.37 -13.48 -21.81
C GLY A 633 13.50 -12.01 -22.27
N LYS A 634 12.92 -11.65 -23.43
CA LYS A 634 12.89 -10.30 -24.01
C LYS A 634 11.48 -9.73 -24.15
N MET A 635 10.51 -10.29 -23.44
CA MET A 635 9.13 -9.82 -23.37
C MET A 635 8.63 -9.75 -21.92
N THR A 636 7.76 -8.78 -21.61
CA THR A 636 7.03 -8.69 -20.33
C THR A 636 5.54 -8.47 -20.58
N GLN A 637 4.70 -9.01 -19.70
CA GLN A 637 3.31 -8.57 -19.57
C GLN A 637 3.15 -7.78 -18.26
N MET A 638 2.03 -7.07 -18.09
CA MET A 638 1.77 -6.29 -16.87
C MET A 638 1.57 -7.21 -15.65
N ASP A 639 1.78 -6.71 -14.44
CA ASP A 639 1.36 -7.42 -13.21
C ASP A 639 -0.08 -7.03 -12.82
N ASP A 640 -0.96 -6.98 -13.83
CA ASP A 640 -2.38 -6.71 -13.68
C ASP A 640 -3.23 -7.90 -14.14
N MET A 641 -4.28 -8.17 -13.38
CA MET A 641 -5.20 -9.28 -13.62
C MET A 641 -6.08 -9.04 -14.84
N ARG A 642 -6.64 -7.83 -14.96
CA ARG A 642 -7.70 -7.49 -15.91
C ARG A 642 -7.14 -7.38 -17.32
N ASP A 643 -6.00 -6.72 -17.47
CA ASP A 643 -5.33 -6.55 -18.75
C ASP A 643 -4.63 -7.83 -19.23
N VAL A 644 -4.09 -8.70 -18.36
CA VAL A 644 -3.46 -9.96 -18.81
C VAL A 644 -4.49 -11.02 -19.18
N ILE A 645 -5.46 -11.32 -18.32
CA ILE A 645 -6.52 -12.30 -18.65
C ILE A 645 -7.42 -11.73 -19.75
N GLY A 646 -7.70 -10.42 -19.73
CA GLY A 646 -8.41 -9.71 -20.78
C GLY A 646 -7.75 -9.83 -22.15
N ALA A 647 -6.43 -9.63 -22.25
CA ALA A 647 -5.68 -9.84 -23.50
C ALA A 647 -5.87 -11.25 -24.07
N TRP A 648 -5.78 -12.28 -23.23
CA TRP A 648 -5.96 -13.67 -23.67
C TRP A 648 -7.42 -14.04 -23.98
N LEU A 649 -8.40 -13.41 -23.32
CA LEU A 649 -9.81 -13.49 -23.74
C LEU A 649 -10.04 -12.83 -25.11
N ARG A 650 -9.51 -11.62 -25.33
CA ARG A 650 -9.58 -10.95 -26.64
C ARG A 650 -8.94 -11.81 -27.72
N TYR A 651 -7.74 -12.36 -27.47
CA TYR A 651 -7.06 -13.31 -28.38
C TYR A 651 -7.93 -14.50 -28.80
N ARG A 652 -8.81 -14.98 -27.91
CA ARG A 652 -9.79 -16.06 -28.18
C ARG A 652 -11.11 -15.58 -28.78
N GLY A 653 -11.21 -14.32 -29.20
CA GLY A 653 -12.43 -13.71 -29.75
C GLY A 653 -13.53 -13.51 -28.71
N LYS A 654 -13.18 -13.40 -27.43
CA LYS A 654 -14.10 -13.23 -26.29
C LYS A 654 -14.09 -11.80 -25.77
N SER A 655 -15.11 -11.45 -24.99
CA SER A 655 -15.12 -10.20 -24.21
C SER A 655 -14.03 -10.24 -23.15
N LEU A 656 -13.32 -9.12 -22.92
CA LEU A 656 -12.38 -8.99 -21.79
C LEU A 656 -13.06 -8.85 -20.42
N ASN A 657 -14.38 -8.99 -20.38
CA ASN A 657 -15.21 -9.05 -19.19
C ASN A 657 -15.92 -10.41 -19.06
N SER A 658 -15.44 -11.47 -19.73
CA SER A 658 -16.08 -12.78 -19.67
C SER A 658 -16.11 -13.35 -18.24
N THR A 659 -17.29 -13.84 -17.85
CA THR A 659 -17.54 -14.53 -16.59
C THR A 659 -17.65 -16.05 -16.78
N VAL A 660 -17.39 -16.55 -17.99
CA VAL A 660 -17.54 -17.97 -18.35
C VAL A 660 -16.27 -18.74 -18.00
N GLU A 661 -16.36 -19.61 -16.99
CA GLU A 661 -15.29 -20.50 -16.51
C GLU A 661 -14.46 -21.13 -17.64
N ALA A 662 -15.13 -21.74 -18.65
CA ALA A 662 -14.44 -22.41 -19.75
C ALA A 662 -13.60 -21.46 -20.64
N GLU A 663 -14.01 -20.19 -20.77
CA GLU A 663 -13.25 -19.17 -21.51
C GLU A 663 -12.08 -18.66 -20.68
N LEU A 664 -12.27 -18.52 -19.36
CA LEU A 664 -11.24 -18.09 -18.42
C LEU A 664 -10.14 -19.16 -18.22
N GLN A 665 -10.50 -20.44 -18.17
CA GLN A 665 -9.52 -21.54 -18.15
C GLN A 665 -8.76 -21.66 -19.48
N ALA A 666 -9.37 -21.30 -20.62
CA ALA A 666 -8.67 -21.21 -21.90
C ALA A 666 -7.67 -20.04 -21.93
N ALA A 667 -8.11 -18.83 -21.52
CA ALA A 667 -7.25 -17.66 -21.39
C ALA A 667 -6.08 -17.89 -20.41
N LYS A 668 -6.32 -18.62 -19.31
CA LYS A 668 -5.30 -19.10 -18.39
C LYS A 668 -4.28 -20.04 -19.05
N ALA A 669 -4.72 -20.97 -19.90
CA ALA A 669 -3.80 -21.86 -20.61
C ALA A 669 -2.87 -21.09 -21.55
N ASP A 670 -3.37 -20.04 -22.22
CA ASP A 670 -2.56 -19.15 -23.06
C ASP A 670 -1.61 -18.28 -22.23
N ALA A 671 -2.08 -17.71 -21.12
CA ALA A 671 -1.22 -16.97 -20.18
C ALA A 671 -0.07 -17.84 -19.63
N LEU A 672 -0.36 -19.11 -19.29
CA LEU A 672 0.63 -20.10 -18.85
C LEU A 672 1.57 -20.55 -19.98
N ALA A 673 1.13 -20.54 -21.24
CA ALA A 673 2.00 -20.76 -22.39
C ALA A 673 2.94 -19.56 -22.59
N SER A 674 2.39 -18.34 -22.59
CA SER A 674 3.14 -17.09 -22.70
C SER A 674 4.18 -16.93 -21.59
N LYS A 675 3.83 -17.24 -20.33
CA LYS A 675 4.73 -17.12 -19.17
C LYS A 675 6.08 -17.83 -19.36
N LYS A 676 6.13 -18.88 -20.18
CA LYS A 676 7.36 -19.62 -20.52
C LYS A 676 8.34 -18.81 -21.38
N ASN A 677 7.87 -17.74 -22.00
CA ASN A 677 8.62 -16.77 -22.80
C ASN A 677 8.84 -15.44 -22.04
N LEU A 678 7.92 -15.06 -21.14
CA LEU A 678 8.04 -13.81 -20.36
C LEU A 678 9.30 -13.79 -19.48
N LYS A 679 9.89 -12.59 -19.36
CA LYS A 679 10.91 -12.29 -18.34
C LYS A 679 10.26 -12.08 -16.95
N ALA A 680 9.09 -11.46 -16.92
CA ALA A 680 8.28 -11.21 -15.73
C ALA A 680 6.85 -10.79 -16.11
N TYR A 681 5.94 -10.89 -15.14
CA TYR A 681 4.81 -9.96 -15.03
C TYR A 681 5.26 -8.74 -14.21
N ILE A 682 5.08 -7.53 -14.74
CA ILE A 682 5.52 -6.27 -14.12
C ILE A 682 4.79 -5.07 -14.74
N SER A 683 4.14 -4.24 -13.91
CA SER A 683 3.51 -2.98 -14.39
C SER A 683 4.40 -1.75 -14.22
N ALA A 684 5.36 -1.76 -13.28
CA ALA A 684 6.31 -0.65 -13.11
C ALA A 684 7.68 -1.10 -12.56
N PRO A 685 8.80 -0.48 -12.99
CA PRO A 685 8.93 0.49 -14.08
C PRO A 685 9.20 -0.23 -15.42
N VAL A 686 8.22 -0.24 -16.33
CA VAL A 686 8.35 -0.94 -17.63
C VAL A 686 9.08 -0.08 -18.68
N LYS A 687 8.81 1.24 -18.70
CA LYS A 687 9.45 2.24 -19.59
C LYS A 687 10.97 2.01 -19.73
N GLY A 688 11.68 2.00 -18.60
CA GLY A 688 13.14 1.84 -18.56
C GLY A 688 13.65 0.49 -19.08
N GLN A 689 12.85 -0.58 -19.06
CA GLN A 689 13.25 -1.88 -19.65
C GLN A 689 13.23 -1.85 -21.18
N LEU A 690 12.31 -1.09 -21.77
CA LEU A 690 12.24 -0.86 -23.21
C LEU A 690 13.32 0.12 -23.67
N VAL A 691 13.52 1.24 -22.95
CA VAL A 691 14.55 2.25 -23.24
C VAL A 691 15.94 1.61 -23.28
N SER A 692 16.29 0.85 -22.23
CA SER A 692 17.58 0.14 -22.11
C SER A 692 17.72 -1.08 -23.05
N GLY A 693 16.64 -1.59 -23.63
CA GLY A 693 16.65 -2.82 -24.44
C GLY A 693 16.81 -4.11 -23.61
N ASP A 694 16.60 -4.03 -22.29
CA ASP A 694 16.48 -5.19 -21.40
C ASP A 694 15.35 -6.12 -21.86
N VAL A 695 14.22 -5.54 -22.28
CA VAL A 695 13.14 -6.21 -23.04
C VAL A 695 12.92 -5.50 -24.36
N TRP A 696 12.35 -6.21 -25.34
CA TRP A 696 12.07 -5.71 -26.69
C TRP A 696 10.57 -5.63 -26.99
N ILE A 697 9.73 -6.25 -26.14
CA ILE A 697 8.27 -6.23 -26.19
C ILE A 697 7.77 -6.02 -24.75
N ALA A 698 6.76 -5.20 -24.54
CA ALA A 698 6.04 -5.15 -23.26
C ALA A 698 4.56 -4.88 -23.48
N GLN A 699 3.67 -5.61 -22.78
CA GLN A 699 2.30 -5.13 -22.59
C GLN A 699 2.37 -3.82 -21.79
N LEU A 700 1.78 -2.75 -22.32
CA LEU A 700 1.97 -1.40 -21.80
C LEU A 700 0.84 -0.49 -22.26
N TRP A 701 0.65 0.62 -21.55
CA TRP A 701 -0.25 1.70 -21.95
C TRP A 701 0.33 2.56 -23.08
N ASN A 702 -0.53 3.21 -23.87
CA ASN A 702 -0.13 4.02 -25.03
C ASN A 702 0.72 5.24 -24.63
N GLY A 703 0.31 6.03 -23.64
CA GLY A 703 1.05 7.21 -23.17
C GLY A 703 2.40 6.85 -22.54
N ASP A 704 2.45 5.80 -21.72
CA ASP A 704 3.70 5.24 -21.20
C ASP A 704 4.69 4.88 -22.31
N THR A 705 4.19 4.37 -23.44
CA THR A 705 5.00 4.06 -24.62
C THR A 705 5.45 5.33 -25.35
N ALA A 706 4.60 6.35 -25.43
CA ALA A 706 4.93 7.65 -26.01
C ALA A 706 5.98 8.41 -25.17
N GLN A 707 5.87 8.38 -23.83
CA GLN A 707 6.88 8.91 -22.92
C GLN A 707 8.22 8.19 -23.11
N ALA A 708 8.24 6.84 -23.05
CA ALA A 708 9.45 6.06 -23.28
C ALA A 708 10.07 6.31 -24.67
N LYS A 709 9.27 6.71 -25.66
CA LYS A 709 9.74 7.07 -27.01
C LYS A 709 10.49 8.41 -27.06
N LYS A 710 10.26 9.33 -26.10
CA LYS A 710 11.05 10.57 -25.94
C LYS A 710 12.52 10.24 -25.61
N GLU A 711 12.76 9.20 -24.81
CA GLU A 711 14.10 8.68 -24.48
C GLU A 711 14.65 7.69 -25.53
N GLN A 712 13.77 6.86 -26.13
CA GLN A 712 14.14 5.82 -27.09
C GLN A 712 13.27 5.89 -28.36
N PRO A 713 13.69 6.65 -29.39
CA PRO A 713 12.90 6.84 -30.61
C PRO A 713 12.51 5.55 -31.35
N ASN A 714 13.28 4.46 -31.16
CA ASN A 714 13.04 3.15 -31.77
C ASN A 714 11.94 2.34 -31.05
N LEU A 715 10.85 2.99 -30.67
CA LEU A 715 9.67 2.35 -30.07
C LEU A 715 8.44 2.49 -30.97
N GLY A 716 7.75 1.37 -31.16
CA GLY A 716 6.42 1.28 -31.75
C GLY A 716 5.41 0.79 -30.70
N TYR A 717 4.13 1.00 -30.99
CA TYR A 717 3.00 0.58 -30.17
C TYR A 717 1.95 -0.03 -31.10
N ILE A 718 1.30 -1.12 -30.68
CA ILE A 718 0.25 -1.79 -31.46
C ILE A 718 -1.00 -2.03 -30.60
N LEU A 719 -2.15 -1.74 -31.20
CA LEU A 719 -3.48 -2.16 -30.78
C LEU A 719 -3.79 -3.53 -31.44
N PRO A 720 -3.75 -4.67 -30.72
CA PRO A 720 -3.92 -5.98 -31.34
C PRO A 720 -5.25 -6.13 -32.08
N LYS A 721 -5.25 -6.85 -33.21
CA LYS A 721 -6.42 -6.98 -34.10
C LYS A 721 -7.62 -7.67 -33.44
N GLU A 722 -7.39 -8.46 -32.40
CA GLU A 722 -8.45 -9.12 -31.64
C GLU A 722 -9.13 -8.19 -30.62
N GLY A 723 -8.58 -6.99 -30.44
CA GLY A 723 -9.05 -5.97 -29.50
C GLY A 723 -8.25 -5.94 -28.21
N CYS A 724 -8.44 -4.87 -27.44
CA CYS A 724 -7.77 -4.64 -26.17
C CYS A 724 -8.57 -3.71 -25.27
N THR A 725 -8.06 -3.49 -24.05
CA THR A 725 -8.64 -2.57 -23.09
C THR A 725 -8.59 -1.13 -23.61
N ILE A 726 -9.75 -0.45 -23.59
CA ILE A 726 -9.83 1.00 -23.47
C ILE A 726 -10.18 1.35 -22.03
N TRP A 727 -9.62 2.43 -21.53
CA TRP A 727 -9.87 2.94 -20.19
C TRP A 727 -9.96 4.46 -20.21
N THR A 728 -10.58 5.03 -19.18
CA THR A 728 -10.74 6.47 -19.03
C THR A 728 -10.71 6.79 -17.55
N ASP A 729 -9.78 7.65 -17.13
CA ASP A 729 -9.75 8.17 -15.77
C ASP A 729 -10.53 9.48 -15.70
N SER A 730 -11.21 9.73 -14.59
CA SER A 730 -12.18 10.82 -14.49
C SER A 730 -12.01 11.62 -13.21
N LEU A 731 -11.98 12.94 -13.32
CA LEU A 731 -12.03 13.86 -12.19
C LEU A 731 -13.38 13.69 -11.46
N MET A 732 -13.32 13.46 -10.15
CA MET A 732 -14.47 13.38 -9.25
C MET A 732 -14.19 14.15 -7.96
N ILE A 733 -15.24 14.62 -7.29
CA ILE A 733 -15.15 15.35 -6.02
C ILE A 733 -15.63 14.45 -4.87
N PRO A 734 -14.79 14.14 -3.86
CA PRO A 734 -15.20 13.39 -2.68
C PRO A 734 -16.35 14.07 -1.93
N LYS A 735 -17.26 13.28 -1.36
CA LYS A 735 -18.39 13.80 -0.57
C LYS A 735 -17.95 14.59 0.67
N THR A 736 -16.72 14.38 1.12
CA THR A 736 -16.07 15.04 2.26
C THR A 736 -15.06 16.12 1.86
N ALA A 737 -15.10 16.61 0.61
CA ALA A 737 -14.25 17.69 0.13
C ALA A 737 -14.49 19.00 0.89
N PRO A 738 -13.51 19.56 1.63
CA PRO A 738 -13.63 20.88 2.25
C PRO A 738 -13.66 22.04 1.24
N HIS A 739 -13.06 21.90 0.06
CA HIS A 739 -12.85 22.99 -0.91
C HIS A 739 -13.55 22.71 -2.25
N LYS A 740 -14.89 22.60 -2.21
CA LYS A 740 -15.71 22.28 -3.38
C LYS A 740 -15.57 23.30 -4.51
N ARG A 741 -15.51 24.62 -4.22
CA ARG A 741 -15.54 25.66 -5.27
C ARG A 741 -14.23 25.69 -6.05
N ALA A 742 -13.10 25.54 -5.37
CA ALA A 742 -11.77 25.38 -5.96
C ALA A 742 -11.65 24.09 -6.78
N ALA A 743 -12.23 22.97 -6.30
CA ALA A 743 -12.23 21.71 -7.05
C ALA A 743 -13.00 21.81 -8.37
N HIS A 744 -14.15 22.48 -8.38
CA HIS A 744 -14.89 22.76 -9.62
C HIS A 744 -14.10 23.68 -10.56
N GLU A 745 -13.38 24.69 -10.03
CA GLU A 745 -12.55 25.53 -10.89
C GLU A 745 -11.36 24.78 -11.49
N PHE A 746 -10.74 23.86 -10.75
CA PHE A 746 -9.67 23.02 -11.29
C PHE A 746 -10.17 22.10 -12.42
N ILE A 747 -11.36 21.50 -12.27
CA ILE A 747 -12.01 20.76 -13.36
C ILE A 747 -12.26 21.68 -14.56
N ASN A 748 -12.79 22.89 -14.33
CA ASN A 748 -13.07 23.86 -15.38
C ASN A 748 -11.79 24.34 -16.10
N TYR A 749 -10.70 24.51 -15.36
CA TYR A 749 -9.37 24.89 -15.85
C TYR A 749 -8.75 23.79 -16.71
N VAL A 750 -8.77 22.53 -16.26
CA VAL A 750 -8.29 21.37 -17.03
C VAL A 750 -9.09 21.15 -18.32
N LEU A 751 -10.38 21.53 -18.33
CA LEU A 751 -11.22 21.53 -19.53
C LEU A 751 -10.92 22.67 -20.53
N ARG A 752 -9.94 23.55 -20.28
CA ARG A 752 -9.47 24.51 -21.29
C ARG A 752 -8.66 23.81 -22.40
N PRO A 753 -8.78 24.24 -23.68
CA PRO A 753 -8.09 23.58 -24.79
C PRO A 753 -6.58 23.47 -24.60
N GLU A 754 -5.92 24.54 -24.17
CA GLU A 754 -4.48 24.63 -23.98
C GLU A 754 -3.99 23.78 -22.79
N VAL A 755 -4.72 23.76 -21.67
CA VAL A 755 -4.37 22.96 -20.48
C VAL A 755 -4.53 21.47 -20.77
N GLY A 756 -5.66 21.07 -21.36
CA GLY A 756 -5.91 19.69 -21.77
C GLY A 756 -4.99 19.21 -22.90
N ALA A 757 -4.35 20.12 -23.64
CA ALA A 757 -3.31 19.80 -24.61
C ALA A 757 -1.93 19.64 -23.95
N ALA A 758 -1.56 20.54 -23.02
CA ALA A 758 -0.30 20.45 -22.28
C ALA A 758 -0.18 19.13 -21.49
N ILE A 759 -1.25 18.73 -20.79
CA ILE A 759 -1.32 17.45 -20.05
C ILE A 759 -1.12 16.25 -21.00
N SER A 760 -1.76 16.24 -22.17
CA SER A 760 -1.61 15.14 -23.14
C SER A 760 -0.26 15.17 -23.89
N ASN A 761 0.30 16.35 -24.17
CA ASN A 761 1.67 16.50 -24.71
C ASN A 761 2.73 15.96 -23.72
N PHE A 762 2.57 16.24 -22.43
CA PHE A 762 3.45 15.75 -21.37
C PHE A 762 3.32 14.23 -21.19
N THR A 763 2.12 13.76 -20.84
CA THR A 763 1.84 12.37 -20.45
C THR A 763 1.77 11.40 -21.64
N GLY A 764 1.50 11.88 -22.86
CA GLY A 764 1.26 11.05 -24.03
C GLY A 764 -0.09 10.32 -24.04
N TYR A 765 -0.97 10.57 -23.06
CA TYR A 765 -2.31 9.99 -23.01
C TYR A 765 -3.34 10.82 -23.77
N GLY A 766 -4.44 10.18 -24.15
CA GLY A 766 -5.47 10.78 -24.97
C GLY A 766 -6.23 11.86 -24.21
N SER A 767 -6.36 13.03 -24.83
CA SER A 767 -7.20 14.09 -24.28
C SER A 767 -8.67 13.74 -24.54
N PRO A 768 -9.57 13.83 -23.54
CA PRO A 768 -11.00 13.78 -23.75
C PRO A 768 -11.56 15.12 -24.23
N ASN A 769 -10.73 16.18 -24.21
CA ASN A 769 -11.04 17.50 -24.71
C ASN A 769 -10.84 17.54 -26.24
N GLN A 770 -11.94 17.70 -26.98
CA GLN A 770 -11.98 17.76 -28.44
C GLN A 770 -11.32 19.04 -28.98
N ALA A 771 -11.34 20.14 -28.22
CA ALA A 771 -10.73 21.40 -28.60
C ALA A 771 -9.20 21.39 -28.39
N SER A 772 -8.70 20.67 -27.37
CA SER A 772 -7.26 20.43 -27.17
C SER A 772 -6.56 19.80 -28.37
N MET A 773 -7.30 19.11 -29.25
CA MET A 773 -6.78 18.52 -30.48
C MET A 773 -6.11 19.53 -31.42
N ALA A 774 -6.52 20.80 -31.40
CA ALA A 774 -5.91 21.86 -32.20
C ALA A 774 -4.66 22.49 -31.55
N ALA A 775 -4.40 22.20 -30.27
CA ALA A 775 -3.30 22.76 -29.47
C ALA A 775 -2.24 21.72 -29.05
N MET A 776 -2.39 20.44 -29.41
CA MET A 776 -1.39 19.41 -29.14
C MET A 776 -0.22 19.50 -30.13
N GLU A 777 0.99 19.66 -29.61
CA GLU A 777 2.25 19.69 -30.38
C GLU A 777 2.65 18.29 -30.85
N THR A 778 2.36 17.29 -30.03
CA THR A 778 2.62 15.87 -30.33
C THR A 778 1.28 15.15 -30.44
N PRO A 779 0.79 14.86 -31.66
CA PRO A 779 -0.44 14.10 -31.83
C PRO A 779 -0.31 12.72 -31.19
N VAL A 780 -1.08 12.50 -30.11
CA VAL A 780 -1.25 11.18 -29.52
C VAL A 780 -1.88 10.26 -30.57
N PRO A 781 -1.36 9.03 -30.80
CA PRO A 781 -1.90 8.14 -31.81
C PRO A 781 -3.24 7.57 -31.37
N TYR A 782 -4.32 8.25 -31.76
CA TYR A 782 -5.69 7.83 -31.49
C TYR A 782 -6.09 6.62 -32.35
N PRO A 783 -6.85 5.64 -31.80
CA PRO A 783 -7.40 4.54 -32.57
C PRO A 783 -8.31 5.06 -33.69
N THR A 784 -8.28 4.40 -34.84
CA THR A 784 -9.24 4.66 -35.93
C THR A 784 -10.66 4.21 -35.53
N ALA A 785 -11.68 4.68 -36.25
CA ALA A 785 -13.08 4.32 -35.98
C ALA A 785 -13.39 2.81 -36.13
N GLU A 786 -12.58 2.05 -36.88
CA GLU A 786 -12.64 0.59 -36.94
C GLU A 786 -11.97 -0.05 -35.71
N GLU A 787 -10.84 0.50 -35.26
CA GLU A 787 -10.14 0.03 -34.06
C GLU A 787 -10.95 0.24 -32.79
N PHE A 788 -11.61 1.40 -32.66
CA PHE A 788 -12.54 1.68 -31.56
C PHE A 788 -13.62 0.60 -31.40
N GLN A 789 -14.11 -0.01 -32.48
CA GLN A 789 -15.13 -1.07 -32.43
C GLN A 789 -14.62 -2.39 -31.83
N ARG A 790 -13.29 -2.61 -31.82
CA ARG A 790 -12.67 -3.77 -31.16
C ARG A 790 -12.14 -3.47 -29.75
N LEU A 791 -12.18 -2.22 -29.30
CA LEU A 791 -11.84 -1.87 -27.92
C LEU A 791 -12.99 -2.21 -26.96
N GLU A 792 -12.66 -2.51 -25.71
CA GLU A 792 -13.67 -2.78 -24.68
C GLU A 792 -13.24 -2.21 -23.33
N TYR A 793 -14.17 -1.53 -22.64
CA TYR A 793 -13.94 -1.04 -21.28
C TYR A 793 -13.94 -2.20 -20.27
N GLN A 794 -13.03 -2.14 -19.28
CA GLN A 794 -13.15 -2.97 -18.09
C GLN A 794 -14.44 -2.61 -17.33
N LYS A 795 -15.21 -3.63 -16.94
CA LYS A 795 -16.44 -3.54 -16.14
C LYS A 795 -16.22 -4.15 -14.76
N ASP A 796 -17.15 -3.90 -13.84
CA ASP A 796 -17.30 -4.78 -12.67
C ASP A 796 -17.61 -6.22 -13.14
N LEU A 797 -17.07 -7.20 -12.41
CA LEU A 797 -17.24 -8.63 -12.65
C LEU A 797 -18.20 -9.28 -11.63
N GLY A 798 -18.57 -8.56 -10.56
CA GLY A 798 -19.38 -9.09 -9.46
C GLY A 798 -18.75 -10.35 -8.85
N GLU A 799 -19.56 -11.38 -8.61
CA GLU A 799 -19.09 -12.65 -8.02
C GLU A 799 -18.00 -13.36 -8.85
N ALA A 800 -17.95 -13.13 -10.17
CA ALA A 800 -16.93 -13.71 -11.04
C ALA A 800 -15.52 -13.14 -10.79
N GLY A 801 -15.40 -12.00 -10.09
CA GLY A 801 -14.10 -11.45 -9.68
C GLY A 801 -13.27 -12.43 -8.86
N ALA A 802 -13.89 -13.22 -7.98
CA ALA A 802 -13.20 -14.24 -7.19
C ALA A 802 -12.61 -15.39 -8.04
N LEU A 803 -13.24 -15.72 -9.18
CA LEU A 803 -12.72 -16.70 -10.12
C LEU A 803 -11.54 -16.12 -10.92
N TRP A 804 -11.63 -14.85 -11.34
CA TRP A 804 -10.50 -14.14 -11.96
C TRP A 804 -9.31 -14.06 -11.00
N ASP A 805 -9.52 -13.73 -9.72
CA ASP A 805 -8.49 -13.69 -8.68
C ASP A 805 -7.80 -15.05 -8.50
N GLN A 806 -8.59 -16.13 -8.43
CA GLN A 806 -8.05 -17.50 -8.34
C GLN A 806 -7.19 -17.83 -9.58
N ILE A 807 -7.72 -17.59 -10.77
CA ILE A 807 -7.02 -17.87 -12.03
C ILE A 807 -5.74 -17.04 -12.15
N TRP A 808 -5.76 -15.76 -11.77
CA TRP A 808 -4.57 -14.91 -11.76
C TRP A 808 -3.53 -15.37 -10.74
N THR A 809 -3.97 -15.78 -9.55
CA THR A 809 -3.09 -16.38 -8.54
C THR A 809 -2.42 -17.64 -9.08
N GLU A 810 -3.18 -18.53 -9.74
CA GLU A 810 -2.66 -19.73 -10.38
C GLU A 810 -1.65 -19.38 -11.49
N ILE A 811 -1.98 -18.48 -12.42
CA ILE A 811 -1.08 -17.97 -13.48
C ILE A 811 0.22 -17.43 -12.88
N LYS A 812 0.17 -16.64 -11.79
CA LYS A 812 1.36 -16.08 -11.16
C LYS A 812 2.17 -17.10 -10.37
N SER A 813 1.56 -18.16 -9.85
CA SER A 813 2.24 -19.20 -9.05
C SER A 813 2.97 -20.29 -9.85
N ALA A 814 2.58 -20.53 -11.10
CA ALA A 814 3.12 -21.60 -11.97
C ALA A 814 4.56 -21.40 -12.49
#